data_AF-A0A1M7RLZ6-F1
#
_entry.id   AF-A0A1M7RLZ6-F1
#
_cell.length_a   1.000
_cell.length_b   1.000
_cell.length_c   1.000
_cell.angle_alpha   90.00
_cell.angle_beta   90.00
_cell.angle_gamma   90.00
#
_symmetry.space_group_name_H-M   'P 1'
#
loop_
_entity.id
_entity.type
_entity.pdbx_description
1 polymer ?
#
loop_
_entity_poly.entity_id
_entity_poly.type
_entity_poly.pdbx_seq_one_letter_code
_entity_poly.pdbx_strand_id
1 'polypeptide(L)'
;MVTDWVLPVLGVAILVGCAYVASASAVRVPGDHVGVVYRRYGGHPGADFKVRTRGGAGPQAATLNADRVYLRPRWLYDVEFVPRVTVPTGTIGVVVAKHGAPPEPDRTLARHVECDSFQDGRAFLLGGGQVGRQQAVLLGGGSYDVNPHLFEVVTVDTVGAGRYGLTAADLHEISVPMGATGVVVVQEGAPALEQHGVVAPVVEGHASFQRPEVFLARGGRRGAQAETLSRGGVYRINPWFARVVLIPTRDLTLEWAKRTKPDDNFDVALDQIRINVEGHWLRFDMSQTIRIPPSAAPYLIGRFGEQETVAHPSPSPTTSRAPVQRFVERVIGRTVESYFHATAAAHRVLVFMCRHDEVRLELEGRVREAISEYGVEAVKTTLNEFESETPELDVLRRYLAAVRDRGAALDYERQIAEKEEEIRTIRRAGDREDRSLESVALEDRLRLLGKDVVTTQIFLAELAAMQMPSVIAGDGDALLRELPVNRMYSLIDRVLGTDGPRVVEAPVPSAPPPGLSTSTAEDTCVPLYLVVDESAERLGAVERGVRALCRNLIEAPAVGAVLRLAVVGLGDTADERLPLRRVAGALPEFGLVARGRPSLRALFARLGDRIPGDVTMLKDQGLRVRRPQVIVLTARPPTADDEWRPLRDRLVDRDRTRYAPEILACGIGTADPATVAALATGPGLALVAADPASPETEERVGELLRSWVEQLARAVLDGREMEARCPSGFVPAGRADSRER
;
A
#
# COMPACT_ATOMS: atom_id res chain seq x y z
N MET A 1 -8.00 108.38 -0.41
CA MET A 1 -7.85 107.71 -1.72
C MET A 1 -6.61 106.83 -1.86
N VAL A 2 -5.52 107.05 -1.11
CA VAL A 2 -4.33 106.16 -1.18
C VAL A 2 -4.45 104.90 -0.31
N THR A 3 -5.38 104.87 0.65
CA THR A 3 -5.59 103.76 1.60
C THR A 3 -6.43 102.60 1.07
N ASP A 4 -7.30 102.82 0.07
CA ASP A 4 -8.24 101.78 -0.42
C ASP A 4 -7.56 100.67 -1.23
N TRP A 5 -6.37 100.92 -1.79
CA TRP A 5 -5.62 99.94 -2.58
C TRP A 5 -4.57 99.16 -1.77
N VAL A 6 -4.20 99.65 -0.57
CA VAL A 6 -3.14 99.03 0.24
C VAL A 6 -3.60 97.69 0.83
N LEU A 7 -4.82 97.62 1.34
CA LEU A 7 -5.42 96.38 1.87
C LEU A 7 -5.54 95.25 0.83
N PRO A 8 -6.09 95.47 -0.38
CA PRO A 8 -6.18 94.42 -1.38
C PRO A 8 -4.80 94.02 -1.94
N VAL A 9 -3.87 94.97 -2.12
CA VAL A 9 -2.49 94.65 -2.55
C VAL A 9 -1.74 93.83 -1.50
N LEU A 10 -1.87 94.19 -0.21
CA LEU A 10 -1.32 93.42 0.89
C LEU A 10 -1.97 92.03 0.98
N GLY A 11 -3.27 91.94 0.77
CA GLY A 11 -4.01 90.68 0.72
C GLY A 11 -3.52 89.75 -0.39
N VAL A 12 -3.33 90.28 -1.61
CA VAL A 12 -2.77 89.52 -2.74
C VAL A 12 -1.33 89.11 -2.47
N ALA A 13 -0.49 90.00 -1.91
CA ALA A 13 0.89 89.67 -1.57
C ALA A 13 0.98 88.55 -0.53
N ILE A 14 0.12 88.55 0.49
CA ILE A 14 0.02 87.47 1.48
C ILE A 14 -0.44 86.17 0.80
N LEU A 15 -1.43 86.24 -0.09
CA LEU A 15 -1.96 85.06 -0.79
C LEU A 15 -0.90 84.43 -1.70
N VAL A 16 -0.16 85.25 -2.44
CA VAL A 16 0.99 84.81 -3.27
C VAL A 16 2.10 84.25 -2.39
N GLY A 17 2.42 84.90 -1.27
CA GLY A 17 3.40 84.40 -0.30
C GLY A 17 3.00 83.05 0.29
N CYS A 18 1.73 82.88 0.70
CA CYS A 18 1.19 81.62 1.20
C CYS A 18 1.19 80.54 0.10
N ALA A 19 0.83 80.87 -1.13
CA ALA A 19 0.87 79.94 -2.26
C ALA A 19 2.31 79.50 -2.59
N TYR A 20 3.27 80.43 -2.53
CA TYR A 20 4.70 80.14 -2.70
C TYR A 20 5.22 79.24 -1.58
N VAL A 21 4.88 79.52 -0.33
CA VAL A 21 5.26 78.67 0.81
C VAL A 21 4.62 77.29 0.69
N ALA A 22 3.35 77.19 0.30
CA ALA A 22 2.66 75.92 0.12
C ALA A 22 3.29 75.08 -1.02
N SER A 23 3.60 75.70 -2.16
CA SER A 23 4.24 75.01 -3.29
C SER A 23 5.68 74.60 -2.98
N ALA A 24 6.46 75.47 -2.34
CA ALA A 24 7.82 75.16 -1.88
C ALA A 24 7.87 74.11 -0.76
N SER A 25 6.76 73.92 -0.04
CA SER A 25 6.59 72.91 1.01
C SER A 25 6.01 71.60 0.50
N ALA A 26 5.57 71.52 -0.76
CA ALA A 26 5.01 70.29 -1.32
C ALA A 26 6.15 69.29 -1.60
N VAL A 27 6.11 68.16 -0.92
CA VAL A 27 7.02 67.02 -1.11
C VAL A 27 6.22 65.86 -1.68
N ARG A 28 6.57 65.44 -2.89
CA ARG A 28 6.02 64.23 -3.52
C ARG A 28 6.97 63.06 -3.26
N VAL A 29 6.47 62.01 -2.63
CA VAL A 29 7.23 60.78 -2.40
C VAL A 29 7.11 59.91 -3.66
N PRO A 30 8.22 59.45 -4.26
CA PRO A 30 8.19 58.47 -5.36
C PRO A 30 7.50 57.17 -4.95
N GLY A 31 6.88 56.44 -5.89
CA GLY A 31 6.09 55.22 -5.59
C GLY A 31 6.89 54.03 -5.07
N ASP A 32 8.17 53.98 -5.39
CA ASP A 32 9.15 52.97 -4.99
C ASP A 32 9.98 53.37 -3.76
N HIS A 33 9.71 54.55 -3.18
CA HIS A 33 10.43 55.08 -2.02
C HIS A 33 9.49 55.38 -0.85
N VAL A 34 10.03 55.31 0.36
CA VAL A 34 9.41 55.84 1.58
C VAL A 34 10.11 57.14 1.96
N GLY A 35 9.34 58.15 2.37
CA GLY A 35 9.90 59.41 2.85
C GLY A 35 10.21 59.34 4.35
N VAL A 36 11.50 59.31 4.70
CA VAL A 36 11.98 59.43 6.08
C VAL A 36 12.10 60.90 6.44
N VAL A 37 11.37 61.33 7.48
CA VAL A 37 11.30 62.74 7.87
C VAL A 37 12.30 63.05 8.97
N TYR A 38 13.08 64.10 8.76
CA TYR A 38 13.92 64.74 9.77
C TYR A 38 13.40 66.14 10.06
N ARG A 39 13.35 66.52 11.33
CA ARG A 39 12.99 67.88 11.74
C ARG A 39 14.24 68.63 12.20
N ARG A 40 14.53 69.78 11.60
CA ARG A 40 15.75 70.58 11.84
C ARG A 40 15.72 71.32 13.18
N TYR A 41 14.56 71.85 13.56
CA TYR A 41 14.40 72.69 14.76
C TYR A 41 13.20 72.23 15.59
N GLY A 42 13.33 72.23 16.92
CA GLY A 42 12.24 71.90 17.84
C GLY A 42 12.76 71.50 19.24
N GLY A 43 11.95 71.74 20.27
CA GLY A 43 12.29 71.37 21.64
C GLY A 43 12.49 69.85 21.82
N HIS A 44 13.26 69.47 22.85
CA HIS A 44 13.52 68.09 23.27
C HIS A 44 12.73 67.74 24.56
N PRO A 45 11.39 67.75 24.59
CA PRO A 45 10.69 67.29 25.79
C PRO A 45 10.75 65.75 25.86
N GLY A 46 11.56 65.21 26.77
CA GLY A 46 11.57 63.78 27.15
C GLY A 46 12.01 62.83 26.04
N ALA A 47 13.28 62.91 25.63
CA ALA A 47 13.86 62.10 24.57
C ALA A 47 14.11 60.64 25.01
N ASP A 48 13.05 59.85 25.18
CA ASP A 48 13.19 58.43 25.56
C ASP A 48 13.90 57.58 24.49
N PHE A 49 13.87 58.01 23.21
CA PHE A 49 14.46 57.30 22.07
C PHE A 49 15.21 58.23 21.11
N LYS A 50 16.16 57.71 20.32
CA LYS A 50 16.90 58.45 19.29
C LYS A 50 15.99 58.92 18.13
N VAL A 51 14.91 58.19 17.87
CA VAL A 51 13.86 58.51 16.89
C VAL A 51 12.67 59.17 17.59
N ARG A 52 12.14 60.27 17.04
CA ARG A 52 11.17 61.16 17.70
C ARG A 52 9.72 60.78 17.38
N THR A 53 8.88 60.65 18.42
CA THR A 53 7.44 60.32 18.30
C THR A 53 6.52 61.55 18.37
N ARG A 54 6.95 62.61 19.07
CA ARG A 54 6.16 63.83 19.33
C ARG A 54 6.75 65.10 18.70
N GLY A 55 7.38 64.98 17.53
CA GLY A 55 7.78 66.16 16.74
C GLY A 55 9.00 66.93 17.24
N GLY A 56 9.96 66.31 17.93
CA GLY A 56 11.22 66.97 18.33
C GLY A 56 12.24 67.12 17.19
N ALA A 57 13.35 67.80 17.43
CA ALA A 57 14.47 67.83 16.46
C ALA A 57 15.10 66.43 16.30
N GLY A 58 15.45 66.07 15.06
CA GLY A 58 16.02 64.77 14.68
C GLY A 58 15.12 63.89 13.78
N PRO A 59 15.49 62.62 13.57
CA PRO A 59 14.70 61.68 12.78
C PRO A 59 13.34 61.41 13.44
N GLN A 60 12.27 61.43 12.66
CA GLN A 60 10.91 61.17 13.12
C GLN A 60 10.57 59.68 12.97
N ALA A 61 9.71 59.18 13.87
CA ALA A 61 9.22 57.80 13.82
C ALA A 61 8.24 57.58 12.66
N ALA A 62 7.39 58.57 12.40
CA ALA A 62 6.42 58.54 11.30
C ALA A 62 7.11 58.77 9.95
N THR A 63 6.75 57.95 8.97
CA THR A 63 7.18 58.03 7.57
C THR A 63 6.13 58.74 6.72
N LEU A 64 6.51 59.10 5.51
CA LEU A 64 5.61 59.56 4.46
C LEU A 64 5.40 58.43 3.46
N ASN A 65 4.16 57.97 3.34
CA ASN A 65 3.81 56.86 2.44
C ASN A 65 4.09 57.25 0.98
N ALA A 66 4.42 56.24 0.19
CA ALA A 66 4.68 56.37 -1.24
C ALA A 66 3.48 56.94 -2.03
N ASP A 67 3.74 57.50 -3.21
CA ASP A 67 2.74 58.04 -4.15
C ASP A 67 1.79 59.12 -3.58
N ARG A 68 2.19 59.79 -2.51
CA ARG A 68 1.42 60.87 -1.88
C ARG A 68 2.21 62.18 -1.84
N VAL A 69 1.47 63.28 -1.87
CA VAL A 69 2.02 64.64 -1.71
C VAL A 69 1.76 65.11 -0.29
N TYR A 70 2.81 65.55 0.38
CA TYR A 70 2.75 66.07 1.75
C TYR A 70 3.24 67.50 1.80
N LEU A 71 2.66 68.30 2.69
CA LEU A 71 3.17 69.64 3.00
C LEU A 71 4.19 69.55 4.14
N ARG A 72 5.47 69.68 3.80
CA ARG A 72 6.61 69.69 4.72
C ARG A 72 7.55 70.85 4.34
N PRO A 73 7.46 72.00 5.03
CA PRO A 73 8.29 73.15 4.72
C PRO A 73 9.79 72.82 4.83
N ARG A 74 10.54 73.03 3.73
CA ARG A 74 11.96 72.64 3.60
C ARG A 74 12.91 73.31 4.59
N TRP A 75 12.50 74.45 5.15
CA TRP A 75 13.28 75.14 6.19
C TRP A 75 13.14 74.47 7.57
N LEU A 76 12.05 73.73 7.81
CA LEU A 76 11.79 73.04 9.08
C LEU A 76 12.05 71.52 8.99
N TYR A 77 11.78 70.92 7.84
CA TYR A 77 11.88 69.49 7.61
C TYR A 77 12.86 69.17 6.48
N ASP A 78 13.60 68.08 6.66
CA ASP A 78 14.35 67.41 5.62
C ASP A 78 13.70 66.05 5.36
N VAL A 79 13.56 65.65 4.10
CA VAL A 79 12.93 64.39 3.73
C VAL A 79 13.91 63.60 2.89
N GLU A 80 14.36 62.48 3.46
CA GLU A 80 15.22 61.51 2.78
C GLU A 80 14.34 60.46 2.12
N PHE A 81 14.57 60.19 0.84
CA PHE A 81 13.86 59.14 0.11
C PHE A 81 14.69 57.86 0.16
N VAL A 82 14.13 56.83 0.80
CA VAL A 82 14.77 55.52 0.92
C VAL A 82 13.95 54.50 0.14
N PRO A 83 14.57 53.54 -0.58
CA PRO A 83 13.82 52.49 -1.27
C PRO A 83 12.90 51.73 -0.32
N ARG A 84 11.69 51.39 -0.79
CA ARG A 84 10.74 50.58 -0.02
C ARG A 84 11.28 49.17 0.19
N VAL A 85 10.96 48.60 1.34
CA VAL A 85 11.30 47.21 1.62
C VAL A 85 10.35 46.31 0.85
N THR A 86 10.86 45.53 -0.09
CA THR A 86 10.07 44.55 -0.83
C THR A 86 10.43 43.16 -0.35
N VAL A 87 9.42 42.38 0.04
CA VAL A 87 9.61 40.97 0.45
C VAL A 87 9.22 40.09 -0.74
N PRO A 88 10.15 39.30 -1.30
CA PRO A 88 9.84 38.45 -2.45
C PRO A 88 8.68 37.48 -2.19
N THR A 89 7.94 37.14 -3.24
CA THR A 89 6.82 36.18 -3.16
C THR A 89 7.32 34.79 -2.73
N GLY A 90 6.58 34.10 -1.87
CA GLY A 90 6.97 32.78 -1.33
C GLY A 90 8.02 32.85 -0.22
N THR A 91 8.30 34.05 0.30
CA THR A 91 9.24 34.30 1.39
C THR A 91 8.60 35.15 2.49
N ILE A 92 9.28 35.24 3.62
CA ILE A 92 8.91 36.10 4.74
C ILE A 92 10.05 37.09 5.04
N GLY A 93 9.69 38.29 5.49
CA GLY A 93 10.62 39.27 6.02
C GLY A 93 10.59 39.26 7.54
N VAL A 94 11.73 39.09 8.21
CA VAL A 94 11.82 39.19 9.67
C VAL A 94 12.33 40.57 10.07
N VAL A 95 11.79 41.11 11.17
CA VAL A 95 12.05 42.50 11.58
C VAL A 95 12.85 42.55 12.88
N VAL A 96 13.87 43.40 12.90
CA VAL A 96 14.65 43.75 14.09
C VAL A 96 14.47 45.23 14.38
N ALA A 97 13.92 45.57 15.55
CA ALA A 97 13.80 46.96 15.98
C ALA A 97 15.14 47.45 16.55
N LYS A 98 15.62 48.59 16.06
CA LYS A 98 16.84 49.26 16.52
C LYS A 98 16.60 50.13 17.76
N HIS A 99 15.37 50.63 17.91
CA HIS A 99 14.97 51.52 18.99
C HIS A 99 13.59 51.15 19.53
N GLY A 100 13.39 51.38 20.83
CA GLY A 100 12.21 50.96 21.58
C GLY A 100 12.55 50.82 23.06
N ALA A 101 11.59 50.34 23.85
CA ALA A 101 11.80 49.95 25.24
C ALA A 101 12.89 48.87 25.37
N PRO A 102 13.57 48.77 26.53
CA PRO A 102 14.52 47.69 26.76
C PRO A 102 13.84 46.31 26.63
N PRO A 103 14.54 45.31 26.06
CA PRO A 103 14.01 43.95 25.96
C PRO A 103 13.86 43.32 27.35
N GLU A 104 12.96 42.33 27.46
CA GLU A 104 12.83 41.53 28.69
C GLU A 104 14.07 40.63 28.87
N PRO A 105 14.69 40.55 30.06
CA PRO A 105 15.97 39.86 30.27
C PRO A 105 15.97 38.38 29.89
N ASP A 106 14.84 37.70 30.07
CA ASP A 106 14.70 36.25 29.90
C ASP A 106 14.05 35.85 28.57
N ARG A 107 13.84 36.79 27.64
CA ARG A 107 13.20 36.54 26.34
C ARG A 107 14.11 36.90 25.17
N THR A 108 14.10 36.04 24.15
CA THR A 108 14.86 36.29 22.92
C THR A 108 14.08 37.06 21.87
N LEU A 109 12.74 37.07 21.97
CA LEU A 109 11.83 37.82 21.12
C LEU A 109 11.17 38.99 21.86
N ALA A 110 11.20 40.15 21.23
CA ALA A 110 10.52 41.36 21.67
C ALA A 110 9.00 41.17 21.65
N ARG A 111 8.31 41.87 22.55
CA ARG A 111 6.85 41.90 22.62
C ARG A 111 6.23 42.40 21.32
N HIS A 112 5.18 41.72 20.84
CA HIS A 112 4.38 42.18 19.71
C HIS A 112 3.62 43.48 20.03
N VAL A 113 3.65 44.41 19.08
CA VAL A 113 2.88 45.65 19.11
C VAL A 113 2.25 45.85 17.74
N GLU A 114 0.93 46.06 17.72
CA GLU A 114 0.19 46.32 16.50
C GLU A 114 0.55 47.71 15.95
N CYS A 115 1.14 47.76 14.76
CA CYS A 115 1.72 48.98 14.18
C CYS A 115 1.71 48.98 12.64
N ASP A 116 0.66 48.40 12.04
CA ASP A 116 0.47 48.35 10.58
C ASP A 116 1.68 47.71 9.86
N SER A 117 2.05 46.50 10.27
CA SER A 117 3.22 45.77 9.75
C SER A 117 4.51 46.61 9.75
N PHE A 118 4.78 47.29 10.88
CA PHE A 118 5.96 48.13 11.10
C PHE A 118 6.05 49.37 10.20
N GLN A 119 4.97 49.73 9.51
CA GLN A 119 4.88 50.97 8.72
C GLN A 119 4.57 52.18 9.62
N ASP A 120 3.85 51.99 10.74
CA ASP A 120 3.64 53.03 11.75
C ASP A 120 4.62 52.93 12.92
N GLY A 121 5.82 53.51 12.72
CA GLY A 121 6.84 53.57 13.77
C GLY A 121 6.43 54.37 15.01
N ARG A 122 5.47 55.30 14.90
CA ARG A 122 4.99 56.08 16.05
C ARG A 122 4.06 55.23 16.91
N ALA A 123 3.15 54.47 16.30
CA ALA A 123 2.31 53.51 17.00
C ALA A 123 3.17 52.44 17.71
N PHE A 124 4.22 51.93 17.04
CA PHE A 124 5.16 50.97 17.64
C PHE A 124 5.81 51.51 18.93
N LEU A 125 6.42 52.69 18.88
CA LEU A 125 7.12 53.26 20.04
C LEU A 125 6.15 53.68 21.16
N LEU A 126 5.00 54.27 20.83
CA LEU A 126 3.99 54.66 21.82
C LEU A 126 3.27 53.45 22.44
N GLY A 127 3.16 52.34 21.71
CA GLY A 127 2.61 51.07 22.18
C GLY A 127 3.57 50.25 23.04
N GLY A 128 4.77 50.76 23.33
CA GLY A 128 5.77 50.08 24.15
C GLY A 128 6.59 49.03 23.39
N GLY A 129 6.75 49.18 22.08
CA GLY A 129 7.59 48.31 21.26
C GLY A 129 9.02 48.23 21.81
N GLN A 130 9.58 47.02 21.82
CA GLN A 130 10.89 46.74 22.42
C GLN A 130 11.99 46.63 21.35
N VAL A 131 13.21 46.96 21.72
CA VAL A 131 14.41 46.73 20.89
C VAL A 131 14.65 45.23 20.70
N GLY A 132 15.08 44.82 19.50
CA GLY A 132 15.47 43.45 19.20
C GLY A 132 14.59 42.75 18.17
N ARG A 133 14.68 41.41 18.13
CA ARG A 133 13.97 40.54 17.19
C ARG A 133 12.47 40.57 17.44
N GLN A 134 11.67 40.89 16.44
CA GLN A 134 10.22 41.00 16.58
C GLN A 134 9.51 39.65 16.33
N GLN A 135 8.33 39.48 16.93
CA GLN A 135 7.49 38.30 16.76
C GLN A 135 6.79 38.27 15.38
N ALA A 136 6.22 39.39 14.96
CA ALA A 136 5.53 39.51 13.68
C ALA A 136 6.52 39.49 12.50
N VAL A 137 6.08 38.91 11.40
CA VAL A 137 6.80 38.84 10.12
C VAL A 137 6.09 39.67 9.06
N LEU A 138 6.84 40.15 8.08
CA LEU A 138 6.31 40.76 6.87
C LEU A 138 6.02 39.67 5.84
N LEU A 139 4.83 39.73 5.24
CA LEU A 139 4.38 38.74 4.26
C LEU A 139 5.03 38.99 2.89
N GLY A 140 5.39 37.92 2.19
CA GLY A 140 5.93 37.98 0.83
C GLY A 140 4.93 38.50 -0.21
N GLY A 141 5.47 39.01 -1.32
CA GLY A 141 4.69 39.62 -2.40
C GLY A 141 4.23 41.06 -2.13
N GLY A 142 4.64 41.64 -1.01
CA GLY A 142 4.30 43.00 -0.59
C GLY A 142 5.52 43.93 -0.53
N SER A 143 5.25 45.23 -0.70
CA SER A 143 6.21 46.32 -0.46
C SER A 143 5.74 47.17 0.71
N TYR A 144 6.64 47.44 1.66
CA TYR A 144 6.33 48.04 2.95
C TYR A 144 7.08 49.35 3.16
N ASP A 145 6.37 50.37 3.66
CA ASP A 145 6.90 51.71 3.95
C ASP A 145 7.58 51.78 5.33
N VAL A 146 8.60 50.94 5.51
CA VAL A 146 9.30 50.76 6.80
C VAL A 146 10.35 51.85 7.01
N ASN A 147 10.41 52.41 8.23
CA ASN A 147 11.43 53.37 8.62
C ASN A 147 12.77 52.68 8.94
N PRO A 148 13.84 52.84 8.11
CA PRO A 148 15.13 52.15 8.30
C PRO A 148 15.91 52.63 9.54
N HIS A 149 15.56 53.79 10.11
CA HIS A 149 16.15 54.25 11.38
C HIS A 149 15.57 53.52 12.59
N LEU A 150 14.34 53.03 12.48
CA LEU A 150 13.65 52.35 13.56
C LEU A 150 13.74 50.83 13.43
N PHE A 151 13.65 50.32 12.21
CA PHE A 151 13.60 48.89 11.93
C PHE A 151 14.67 48.49 10.91
N GLU A 152 15.14 47.27 11.06
CA GLU A 152 15.88 46.54 10.05
C GLU A 152 15.03 45.35 9.60
N VAL A 153 14.80 45.24 8.29
CA VAL A 153 14.11 44.07 7.73
C VAL A 153 15.14 43.18 7.05
N VAL A 154 15.15 41.92 7.47
CA VAL A 154 15.98 40.87 6.86
C VAL A 154 15.08 40.03 5.96
N THR A 155 15.48 39.93 4.69
CA THR A 155 14.80 39.18 3.63
C THR A 155 15.78 38.20 3.00
N VAL A 156 15.30 37.31 2.13
CA VAL A 156 16.15 36.38 1.37
C VAL A 156 17.26 37.09 0.59
N ASP A 157 17.00 38.32 0.12
CA ASP A 157 17.95 39.10 -0.67
C ASP A 157 19.00 39.81 0.21
N THR A 158 18.69 40.04 1.50
CA THR A 158 19.53 40.84 2.41
C THR A 158 20.22 40.04 3.51
N VAL A 159 19.85 38.77 3.73
CA VAL A 159 20.38 37.94 4.84
C VAL A 159 21.87 37.63 4.72
N GLY A 160 22.41 37.53 3.49
CA GLY A 160 23.83 37.29 3.24
C GLY A 160 24.37 36.00 3.89
N ALA A 161 25.64 36.02 4.33
CA ALA A 161 26.36 34.88 4.91
C ALA A 161 25.99 34.58 6.38
N GLY A 162 24.69 34.48 6.72
CA GLY A 162 24.27 34.01 8.05
C GLY A 162 23.89 35.09 9.06
N ARG A 163 23.45 36.29 8.65
CA ARG A 163 23.13 37.39 9.58
C ARG A 163 22.06 36.95 10.58
N TYR A 164 22.27 37.25 11.87
CA TYR A 164 21.41 36.81 12.98
C TYR A 164 21.24 35.30 13.11
N GLY A 165 22.15 34.50 12.54
CA GLY A 165 22.06 33.04 12.52
C GLY A 165 21.00 32.50 11.56
N LEU A 166 20.55 33.31 10.59
CA LEU A 166 19.56 32.93 9.59
C LEU A 166 20.21 32.70 8.23
N THR A 167 19.63 31.78 7.48
CA THR A 167 19.96 31.52 6.08
C THR A 167 18.83 31.95 5.15
N ALA A 168 19.09 32.01 3.85
CA ALA A 168 18.02 32.27 2.88
C ALA A 168 16.91 31.21 2.98
N ALA A 169 17.24 29.95 3.29
CA ALA A 169 16.26 28.87 3.44
C ALA A 169 15.32 29.06 4.64
N ASP A 170 15.79 29.68 5.74
CA ASP A 170 14.97 30.03 6.91
C ASP A 170 13.87 31.05 6.60
N LEU A 171 14.06 31.86 5.57
CA LEU A 171 13.16 32.94 5.20
C LEU A 171 12.16 32.54 4.11
N HIS A 172 12.14 31.28 3.68
CA HIS A 172 11.13 30.77 2.77
C HIS A 172 9.88 30.33 3.53
N GLU A 173 8.73 30.42 2.88
CA GLU A 173 7.50 29.82 3.41
C GLU A 173 7.65 28.29 3.52
N ILE A 174 7.09 27.71 4.58
CA ILE A 174 7.21 26.30 4.88
C ILE A 174 6.07 25.55 4.20
N SER A 175 6.40 24.81 3.14
CA SER A 175 5.46 23.93 2.44
C SER A 175 5.53 22.52 3.00
N VAL A 176 4.41 21.99 3.51
CA VAL A 176 4.33 20.60 4.01
C VAL A 176 3.85 19.70 2.87
N PRO A 177 4.70 18.84 2.30
CA PRO A 177 4.33 18.02 1.14
C PRO A 177 3.31 16.94 1.50
N MET A 178 2.64 16.41 0.48
CA MET A 178 1.80 15.22 0.62
C MET A 178 2.65 14.04 1.10
N GLY A 179 2.17 13.31 2.11
CA GLY A 179 2.89 12.19 2.72
C GLY A 179 3.96 12.58 3.74
N ALA A 180 3.97 13.84 4.21
CA ALA A 180 4.75 14.28 5.37
C ALA A 180 3.86 15.06 6.36
N THR A 181 4.34 15.23 7.58
CA THR A 181 3.75 16.12 8.60
C THR A 181 4.82 17.08 9.11
N GLY A 182 4.46 18.34 9.36
CA GLY A 182 5.39 19.32 9.93
C GLY A 182 5.29 19.34 11.44
N VAL A 183 6.31 18.84 12.13
CA VAL A 183 6.40 18.95 13.59
C VAL A 183 7.02 20.30 13.95
N VAL A 184 6.35 21.05 14.81
CA VAL A 184 6.81 22.38 15.23
C VAL A 184 7.62 22.26 16.52
N VAL A 185 8.83 22.84 16.52
CA VAL A 185 9.70 22.96 17.69
C VAL A 185 9.82 24.44 18.04
N VAL A 186 9.17 24.84 19.13
CA VAL A 186 9.13 26.22 19.60
C VAL A 186 10.40 26.54 20.39
N GLN A 187 11.04 27.64 20.04
CA GLN A 187 12.30 28.09 20.65
C GLN A 187 12.09 29.08 21.79
N GLU A 188 10.94 29.77 21.83
CA GLU A 188 10.62 30.85 22.79
C GLU A 188 9.25 30.60 23.45
N GLY A 189 9.16 30.77 24.76
CA GLY A 189 7.93 30.49 25.52
C GLY A 189 8.21 30.10 26.96
N ALA A 190 7.16 29.64 27.66
CA ALA A 190 7.33 29.09 29.00
C ALA A 190 8.29 27.88 28.99
N PRO A 191 8.96 27.57 30.12
CA PRO A 191 9.90 26.45 30.19
C PRO A 191 9.32 25.15 29.63
N ALA A 192 10.16 24.43 28.90
CA ALA A 192 9.85 23.09 28.42
C ALA A 192 9.53 22.18 29.61
N LEU A 193 8.78 21.11 29.36
CA LEU A 193 8.47 20.12 30.39
C LEU A 193 9.77 19.37 30.73
N GLU A 194 10.07 19.21 32.02
CA GLU A 194 11.37 18.68 32.49
C GLU A 194 11.63 17.21 32.07
N GLN A 195 10.59 16.50 31.63
CA GLN A 195 10.68 15.11 31.19
C GLN A 195 10.95 15.02 29.68
N HIS A 196 12.01 14.30 29.32
CA HIS A 196 12.37 14.05 27.92
C HIS A 196 11.28 13.28 27.18
N GLY A 197 10.99 13.67 25.93
CA GLY A 197 9.92 13.07 25.14
C GLY A 197 8.52 13.60 25.47
N VAL A 198 8.36 14.49 26.45
CA VAL A 198 7.05 15.11 26.71
C VAL A 198 6.84 16.27 25.75
N VAL A 199 5.73 16.20 25.04
CA VAL A 199 5.34 17.17 24.02
C VAL A 199 4.51 18.27 24.68
N ALA A 200 4.72 19.52 24.28
CA ALA A 200 3.94 20.65 24.78
C ALA A 200 2.45 20.53 24.37
N PRO A 201 1.52 20.89 25.27
CA PRO A 201 0.08 20.78 25.01
C PRO A 201 -0.35 21.72 23.88
N VAL A 202 -1.48 21.39 23.25
CA VAL A 202 -2.08 22.22 22.20
C VAL A 202 -2.52 23.56 22.77
N VAL A 203 -2.20 24.63 22.06
CA VAL A 203 -2.65 26.00 22.35
C VAL A 203 -3.60 26.41 21.24
N GLU A 204 -4.74 27.04 21.54
CA GLU A 204 -5.67 27.42 20.46
C GLU A 204 -5.40 28.85 19.94
N GLY A 205 -5.88 29.16 18.74
CA GLY A 205 -6.05 30.54 18.25
C GLY A 205 -4.81 31.21 17.62
N HIS A 206 -3.66 30.54 17.58
CA HIS A 206 -2.41 31.07 17.01
C HIS A 206 -2.20 30.75 15.52
N ALA A 207 -3.26 30.30 14.82
CA ALA A 207 -3.27 30.04 13.38
C ALA A 207 -2.11 29.14 12.89
N SER A 208 -1.92 27.98 13.53
CA SER A 208 -0.84 27.04 13.23
C SER A 208 0.55 27.68 13.28
N PHE A 209 0.79 28.39 14.39
CA PHE A 209 2.06 29.02 14.79
C PHE A 209 2.47 30.26 13.98
N GLN A 210 1.59 30.74 13.09
CA GLN A 210 1.81 31.98 12.33
C GLN A 210 1.56 33.25 13.17
N ARG A 211 0.97 33.11 14.36
CA ARG A 211 0.73 34.20 15.33
C ARG A 211 1.43 33.92 16.66
N PRO A 212 2.76 34.13 16.74
CA PRO A 212 3.53 33.88 17.97
C PRO A 212 2.98 34.64 19.18
N GLU A 213 2.43 35.83 18.97
CA GLU A 213 1.89 36.68 20.02
C GLU A 213 0.70 36.03 20.75
N VAL A 214 -0.15 35.31 20.03
CA VAL A 214 -1.29 34.60 20.60
C VAL A 214 -0.81 33.34 21.34
N PHE A 215 0.15 32.63 20.75
CA PHE A 215 0.72 31.41 21.35
C PHE A 215 1.40 31.72 22.69
N LEU A 216 2.26 32.74 22.72
CA LEU A 216 2.98 33.16 23.92
C LEU A 216 2.04 33.73 25.00
N ALA A 217 1.05 34.54 24.61
CA ALA A 217 0.07 35.11 25.54
C ALA A 217 -0.80 34.05 26.22
N ARG A 218 -1.02 32.90 25.57
CA ARG A 218 -1.79 31.78 26.11
C ARG A 218 -0.93 30.77 26.88
N GLY A 219 0.31 31.11 27.21
CA GLY A 219 1.20 30.27 28.02
C GLY A 219 1.84 29.12 27.24
N GLY A 220 2.00 29.28 25.93
CA GLY A 220 2.71 28.30 25.10
C GLY A 220 4.14 28.04 25.59
N ARG A 221 4.57 26.78 25.46
CA ARG A 221 5.83 26.27 26.02
C ARG A 221 6.86 26.01 24.93
N ARG A 222 8.14 26.12 25.29
CA ARG A 222 9.28 25.74 24.44
C ARG A 222 9.31 24.21 24.23
N GLY A 223 9.92 23.78 23.13
CA GLY A 223 10.09 22.36 22.77
C GLY A 223 9.16 21.89 21.66
N ALA A 224 9.11 20.57 21.44
CA ALA A 224 8.23 19.94 20.45
C ALA A 224 6.76 20.13 20.83
N GLN A 225 5.92 20.48 19.86
CA GLN A 225 4.49 20.78 20.05
C GLN A 225 3.61 19.61 19.62
N ALA A 226 2.51 19.39 20.34
CA ALA A 226 1.57 18.29 20.05
C ALA A 226 0.77 18.55 18.79
N GLU A 227 0.45 19.83 18.53
CA GLU A 227 -0.13 20.26 17.26
C GLU A 227 0.93 20.20 16.16
N THR A 228 0.62 19.47 15.09
CA THR A 228 1.43 19.42 13.87
C THR A 228 0.81 20.24 12.76
N LEU A 229 1.64 20.67 11.82
CA LEU A 229 1.18 21.36 10.62
C LEU A 229 0.52 20.37 9.67
N SER A 230 -0.66 20.76 9.18
CA SER A 230 -1.47 19.98 8.25
C SER A 230 -0.76 19.80 6.91
N ARG A 231 -0.90 18.60 6.34
CA ARG A 231 -0.31 18.24 5.05
C ARG A 231 -0.90 19.09 3.92
N GLY A 232 -0.08 19.53 2.98
CA GLY A 232 -0.50 20.37 1.85
C GLY A 232 -0.68 21.85 2.16
N GLY A 233 -0.42 22.28 3.40
CA GLY A 233 -0.43 23.67 3.79
C GLY A 233 0.89 24.38 3.52
N VAL A 234 0.82 25.70 3.33
CA VAL A 234 1.96 26.61 3.28
C VAL A 234 1.88 27.54 4.49
N TYR A 235 2.95 27.59 5.28
CA TYR A 235 2.98 28.26 6.59
C TYR A 235 4.08 29.31 6.65
N ARG A 236 3.74 30.46 7.25
CA ARG A 236 4.64 31.61 7.42
C ARG A 236 5.06 31.71 8.87
N ILE A 237 6.03 30.91 9.26
CA ILE A 237 6.47 30.81 10.65
C ILE A 237 7.77 31.60 10.83
N ASN A 238 7.82 32.42 11.87
CA ASN A 238 9.03 33.16 12.22
C ASN A 238 10.14 32.18 12.68
N PRO A 239 11.29 32.11 12.01
CA PRO A 239 12.35 31.15 12.31
C PRO A 239 13.01 31.37 13.68
N TRP A 240 12.91 32.58 14.25
CA TRP A 240 13.36 32.84 15.63
C TRP A 240 12.37 32.36 16.68
N PHE A 241 11.10 32.16 16.30
CA PHE A 241 10.06 31.67 17.20
C PHE A 241 9.99 30.15 17.20
N ALA A 242 9.95 29.53 16.02
CA ALA A 242 9.83 28.09 15.90
C ALA A 242 10.50 27.55 14.64
N ARG A 243 11.02 26.34 14.73
CA ARG A 243 11.53 25.55 13.61
C ARG A 243 10.52 24.45 13.27
N VAL A 244 10.39 24.13 11.99
CA VAL A 244 9.56 23.00 11.53
C VAL A 244 10.44 21.87 11.03
N VAL A 245 10.20 20.67 11.54
CA VAL A 245 10.85 19.44 11.07
C VAL A 245 9.82 18.62 10.30
N LEU A 246 10.09 18.39 9.02
CA LEU A 246 9.23 17.57 8.17
C LEU A 246 9.50 16.08 8.44
N ILE A 247 8.47 15.36 8.87
CA ILE A 247 8.52 13.93 9.14
C ILE A 247 7.73 13.17 8.07
N PRO A 248 8.36 12.26 7.31
CA PRO A 248 7.63 11.43 6.35
C PRO A 248 6.62 10.54 7.08
N THR A 249 5.38 10.52 6.59
CA THR A 249 4.29 9.68 7.10
C THR A 249 3.95 8.53 6.15
N ARG A 250 4.75 8.38 5.09
CA ARG A 250 4.72 7.24 4.16
C ARG A 250 5.50 6.07 4.75
N ASP A 251 5.36 4.91 4.11
CA ASP A 251 6.14 3.74 4.46
C ASP A 251 7.63 4.01 4.18
N LEU A 252 8.46 3.76 5.19
CA LEU A 252 9.91 3.87 5.15
C LEU A 252 10.49 2.47 5.27
N THR A 253 11.24 2.03 4.27
CA THR A 253 12.00 0.78 4.33
C THR A 253 13.40 1.09 4.85
N LEU A 254 13.75 0.45 5.96
CA LEU A 254 15.06 0.48 6.60
C LEU A 254 15.78 -0.82 6.25
N GLU A 255 17.03 -0.75 5.82
CA GLU A 255 17.79 -1.93 5.39
C GLU A 255 19.00 -2.14 6.31
N TRP A 256 19.25 -3.37 6.73
CA TRP A 256 20.49 -3.80 7.35
C TRP A 256 21.24 -4.59 6.28
N ALA A 257 22.19 -3.95 5.60
CA ALA A 257 22.89 -4.53 4.46
C ALA A 257 24.30 -3.96 4.34
N LYS A 258 25.22 -4.76 3.78
CA LYS A 258 26.61 -4.36 3.57
C LYS A 258 26.74 -3.46 2.34
N ARG A 259 26.36 -2.18 2.47
CA ARG A 259 26.44 -1.18 1.39
C ARG A 259 26.73 0.21 1.96
N THR A 260 27.60 0.97 1.29
CA THR A 260 27.77 2.40 1.58
C THR A 260 26.48 3.15 1.21
N LYS A 261 25.83 3.74 2.20
CA LYS A 261 24.59 4.51 2.03
C LYS A 261 24.90 6.02 2.06
N PRO A 262 24.13 6.85 1.34
CA PRO A 262 24.27 8.31 1.46
C PRO A 262 24.00 8.78 2.90
N ASP A 263 24.70 9.83 3.35
CA ASP A 263 24.54 10.41 4.69
C ASP A 263 23.10 10.90 4.99
N ASP A 264 22.32 11.16 3.94
CA ASP A 264 20.94 11.64 4.01
C ASP A 264 19.90 10.50 4.14
N ASN A 265 20.32 9.23 4.11
CA ASN A 265 19.41 8.10 4.28
C ASN A 265 19.00 7.91 5.75
N PHE A 266 17.75 7.52 6.00
CA PHE A 266 17.24 7.28 7.36
C PHE A 266 17.91 6.11 8.07
N ASP A 267 18.43 5.14 7.31
CA ASP A 267 19.05 3.91 7.75
C ASP A 267 20.58 3.91 7.56
N VAL A 268 21.19 5.10 7.46
CA VAL A 268 22.64 5.25 7.26
C VAL A 268 23.46 4.56 8.35
N ALA A 269 22.96 4.54 9.59
CA ALA A 269 23.61 3.90 10.73
C ALA A 269 23.32 2.39 10.86
N LEU A 270 22.52 1.81 9.96
CA LEU A 270 22.15 0.39 10.02
C LEU A 270 23.07 -0.44 9.12
N ASP A 271 24.04 -1.09 9.75
CA ASP A 271 24.96 -2.02 9.09
C ASP A 271 24.38 -3.44 9.00
N GLN A 272 25.03 -4.30 8.19
CA GLN A 272 24.72 -5.72 8.14
C GLN A 272 24.86 -6.36 9.53
N ILE A 273 23.87 -7.15 9.92
CA ILE A 273 23.84 -7.79 11.25
C ILE A 273 24.85 -8.94 11.26
N ARG A 274 25.72 -8.97 12.26
CA ARG A 274 26.75 -10.00 12.45
C ARG A 274 26.64 -10.59 13.85
N ILE A 275 26.39 -11.89 13.94
CA ILE A 275 26.29 -12.60 15.22
C ILE A 275 27.25 -13.79 15.25
N ASN A 276 27.68 -14.14 16.45
CA ASN A 276 28.45 -15.34 16.71
C ASN A 276 27.56 -16.39 17.37
N VAL A 277 27.49 -17.59 16.79
CA VAL A 277 26.78 -18.75 17.36
C VAL A 277 27.78 -19.90 17.45
N GLU A 278 28.10 -20.34 18.67
CA GLU A 278 29.06 -21.42 18.95
C GLU A 278 30.44 -21.24 18.27
N GLY A 279 30.91 -19.99 18.14
CA GLY A 279 32.19 -19.67 17.50
C GLY A 279 32.08 -19.41 15.99
N HIS A 280 30.90 -19.62 15.38
CA HIS A 280 30.66 -19.39 13.97
C HIS A 280 30.01 -18.02 13.73
N TRP A 281 30.57 -17.25 12.79
CA TRP A 281 30.02 -15.95 12.40
C TRP A 281 28.98 -16.10 11.31
N LEU A 282 27.77 -15.62 11.61
CA LEU A 282 26.63 -15.58 10.69
C LEU A 282 26.30 -14.13 10.37
N ARG A 283 25.97 -13.86 9.10
CA ARG A 283 25.58 -12.55 8.59
C ARG A 283 24.13 -12.60 8.11
N PHE A 284 23.39 -11.53 8.40
CA PHE A 284 21.98 -11.41 8.04
C PHE A 284 21.74 -10.07 7.36
N ASP A 285 21.06 -10.15 6.22
CA ASP A 285 20.42 -8.99 5.62
C ASP A 285 18.97 -8.94 6.09
N MET A 286 18.52 -7.77 6.49
CA MET A 286 17.16 -7.56 6.96
C MET A 286 16.61 -6.27 6.36
N SER A 287 15.30 -6.26 6.11
CA SER A 287 14.57 -5.03 5.85
C SER A 287 13.38 -4.89 6.79
N GLN A 288 13.18 -3.68 7.29
CA GLN A 288 12.03 -3.32 8.13
C GLN A 288 11.31 -2.16 7.47
N THR A 289 10.05 -2.36 7.12
CA THR A 289 9.17 -1.27 6.71
C THR A 289 8.42 -0.74 7.93
N ILE A 290 8.59 0.56 8.21
CA ILE A 290 7.89 1.27 9.27
C ILE A 290 7.01 2.39 8.69
N ARG A 291 5.98 2.77 9.45
CA ARG A 291 5.18 3.97 9.17
C ARG A 291 5.10 4.81 10.43
N ILE A 292 5.41 6.09 10.30
CA ILE A 292 5.34 7.06 11.41
C ILE A 292 4.01 7.82 11.27
N PRO A 293 2.99 7.55 12.11
CA PRO A 293 1.74 8.29 12.08
C PRO A 293 1.97 9.74 12.56
N PRO A 294 1.16 10.71 12.12
CA PRO A 294 1.30 12.12 12.53
C PRO A 294 1.24 12.34 14.04
N SER A 295 0.48 11.52 14.76
CA SER A 295 0.35 11.58 16.22
C SER A 295 1.63 11.21 16.96
N ALA A 296 2.47 10.34 16.40
CA ALA A 296 3.73 9.91 17.00
C ALA A 296 4.91 10.85 16.67
N ALA A 297 4.81 11.61 15.58
CA ALA A 297 5.91 12.45 15.10
C ALA A 297 6.39 13.49 16.13
N PRO A 298 5.52 14.23 16.86
CA PRO A 298 5.94 15.13 17.92
C PRO A 298 6.75 14.47 19.03
N TYR A 299 6.33 13.26 19.43
CA TYR A 299 6.99 12.49 20.48
C TYR A 299 8.41 12.09 20.07
N LEU A 300 8.59 11.62 18.84
CA LEU A 300 9.90 11.27 18.28
C LEU A 300 10.84 12.48 18.27
N ILE A 301 10.36 13.65 17.89
CA ILE A 301 11.16 14.89 17.92
C ILE A 301 11.49 15.30 19.36
N GLY A 302 10.52 15.25 20.28
CA GLY A 302 10.74 15.58 21.69
C GLY A 302 11.77 14.67 22.37
N ARG A 303 11.91 13.41 21.91
CA ARG A 303 12.84 12.43 22.51
C ARG A 303 14.19 12.34 21.80
N PHE A 304 14.24 12.51 20.47
CA PHE A 304 15.44 12.29 19.66
C PHE A 304 15.93 13.55 18.93
N GLY A 305 15.20 14.66 19.00
CA GLY A 305 15.51 15.92 18.32
C GLY A 305 16.69 16.69 18.90
N GLU A 306 16.96 16.56 20.20
CA GLU A 306 18.01 17.34 20.86
C GLU A 306 19.40 16.71 20.73
N GLN A 307 20.22 17.25 19.81
CA GLN A 307 21.69 17.14 19.78
C GLN A 307 22.31 17.95 18.60
N GLU A 308 21.94 19.22 18.45
CA GLU A 308 22.77 20.19 17.69
C GLU A 308 23.46 21.14 18.69
N THR A 309 24.25 20.59 19.62
CA THR A 309 25.31 21.35 20.31
C THR A 309 26.52 21.41 19.39
N VAL A 310 26.51 22.28 18.38
CA VAL A 310 27.72 22.69 17.69
C VAL A 310 27.61 24.18 17.40
N ALA A 311 28.69 24.91 17.67
CA ALA A 311 28.86 26.35 17.51
C ALA A 311 28.63 26.91 16.08
N HIS A 312 28.15 26.09 15.14
CA HIS A 312 27.77 26.45 13.78
C HIS A 312 26.47 25.72 13.37
N PRO A 313 25.32 26.41 13.31
CA PRO A 313 24.09 25.83 12.79
C PRO A 313 24.28 25.49 11.31
N SER A 314 23.98 24.24 10.94
CA SER A 314 23.96 23.81 9.54
C SER A 314 22.87 24.57 8.76
N PRO A 315 23.12 25.02 7.53
CA PRO A 315 22.45 26.16 6.92
C PRO A 315 21.11 25.84 6.20
N SER A 316 20.34 24.86 6.64
CA SER A 316 18.99 24.65 6.07
C SER A 316 18.00 24.00 7.04
N PRO A 317 16.82 24.61 7.29
CA PRO A 317 15.98 24.25 8.44
C PRO A 317 14.88 23.26 8.10
N THR A 318 14.65 22.96 6.82
CA THR A 318 13.38 22.38 6.35
C THR A 318 13.36 20.85 6.31
N THR A 319 14.51 20.17 6.37
CA THR A 319 14.59 18.70 6.24
C THR A 319 15.72 18.10 7.07
N SER A 320 15.84 18.44 8.36
CA SER A 320 16.77 17.69 9.21
C SER A 320 16.19 16.30 9.46
N ARG A 321 16.77 15.29 8.80
CA ARG A 321 16.46 13.88 8.98
C ARG A 321 17.08 13.29 10.24
N ALA A 322 17.95 14.04 10.91
CA ALA A 322 18.72 13.62 12.08
C ALA A 322 17.86 13.05 13.22
N PRO A 323 16.70 13.62 13.60
CA PRO A 323 15.88 13.05 14.66
C PRO A 323 15.36 11.64 14.32
N VAL A 324 14.95 11.44 13.06
CA VAL A 324 14.48 10.13 12.58
C VAL A 324 15.64 9.15 12.48
N GLN A 325 16.80 9.58 11.96
CA GLN A 325 18.02 8.76 11.90
C GLN A 325 18.43 8.28 13.30
N ARG A 326 18.42 9.16 14.31
CA ARG A 326 18.73 8.78 15.70
C ARG A 326 17.71 7.83 16.30
N PHE A 327 16.42 8.00 16.00
CA PHE A 327 15.40 7.03 16.40
C PHE A 327 15.67 5.67 15.77
N VAL A 328 15.93 5.63 14.47
CA VAL A 328 16.27 4.41 13.73
C VAL A 328 17.51 3.74 14.32
N GLU A 329 18.60 4.47 14.55
CA GLU A 329 19.84 3.95 15.12
C GLU A 329 19.66 3.46 16.57
N ARG A 330 19.16 4.33 17.45
CA ARG A 330 19.19 4.11 18.91
C ARG A 330 18.07 3.22 19.42
N VAL A 331 16.94 3.16 18.71
CA VAL A 331 15.82 2.30 19.08
C VAL A 331 15.83 1.08 18.19
N ILE A 332 15.56 1.25 16.90
CA ILE A 332 15.32 0.11 16.00
C ILE A 332 16.60 -0.72 15.83
N GLY A 333 17.74 -0.09 15.52
CA GLY A 333 19.03 -0.74 15.37
C GLY A 333 19.41 -1.53 16.63
N ARG A 334 19.42 -0.88 17.79
CA ARG A 334 19.77 -1.53 19.07
C ARG A 334 18.81 -2.65 19.48
N THR A 335 17.50 -2.49 19.26
CA THR A 335 16.53 -3.54 19.59
C THR A 335 16.76 -4.77 18.73
N VAL A 336 16.96 -4.59 17.42
CA VAL A 336 17.22 -5.68 16.47
C VAL A 336 18.52 -6.40 16.85
N GLU A 337 19.60 -5.66 17.06
CA GLU A 337 20.89 -6.22 17.49
C GLU A 337 20.78 -7.01 18.80
N SER A 338 20.15 -6.41 19.83
CA SER A 338 19.97 -7.05 21.14
C SER A 338 19.19 -8.36 21.03
N TYR A 339 18.19 -8.42 20.15
CA TYR A 339 17.41 -9.63 19.93
C TYR A 339 18.24 -10.71 19.25
N PHE A 340 18.93 -10.39 18.15
CA PHE A 340 19.76 -11.36 17.44
C PHE A 340 20.85 -11.94 18.33
N HIS A 341 21.46 -11.12 19.19
CA HIS A 341 22.43 -11.59 20.19
C HIS A 341 21.78 -12.51 21.24
N ALA A 342 20.59 -12.21 21.73
CA ALA A 342 19.87 -13.06 22.68
C ALA A 342 19.50 -14.42 22.06
N THR A 343 19.01 -14.43 20.81
CA THR A 343 18.62 -15.66 20.11
C THR A 343 19.85 -16.51 19.76
N ALA A 344 20.96 -15.89 19.36
CA ALA A 344 22.24 -16.54 19.11
C ALA A 344 22.78 -17.27 20.34
N ALA A 345 22.62 -16.67 21.53
CA ALA A 345 23.04 -17.27 22.79
C ALA A 345 22.15 -18.44 23.24
N ALA A 346 20.87 -18.43 22.85
CA ALA A 346 19.88 -19.42 23.30
C ALA A 346 19.85 -20.71 22.45
N HIS A 347 20.38 -20.69 21.22
CA HIS A 347 20.27 -21.80 20.28
C HIS A 347 21.64 -22.30 19.81
N ARG A 348 21.77 -23.61 19.62
CA ARG A 348 22.91 -24.20 18.90
C ARG A 348 22.84 -23.83 17.42
N VAL A 349 23.99 -23.75 16.74
CA VAL A 349 24.06 -23.27 15.35
C VAL A 349 23.13 -24.07 14.43
N LEU A 350 23.08 -25.40 14.58
CA LEU A 350 22.22 -26.27 13.79
C LEU A 350 20.72 -26.05 14.03
N VAL A 351 20.33 -25.81 15.28
CA VAL A 351 18.92 -25.57 15.64
C VAL A 351 18.49 -24.19 15.14
N PHE A 352 19.37 -23.20 15.25
CA PHE A 352 19.17 -21.87 14.71
C PHE A 352 18.97 -21.92 13.17
N MET A 353 19.78 -22.72 12.46
CA MET A 353 19.66 -22.89 11.00
C MET A 353 18.36 -23.60 10.60
N CYS A 354 17.95 -24.65 11.33
CA CYS A 354 16.74 -25.43 11.00
C CYS A 354 15.43 -24.72 11.40
N ARG A 355 15.47 -23.82 12.40
CA ARG A 355 14.30 -23.11 12.93
C ARG A 355 14.27 -21.64 12.52
N HIS A 356 14.86 -21.28 11.38
CA HIS A 356 14.93 -19.88 10.95
C HIS A 356 13.54 -19.21 10.83
N ASP A 357 12.48 -19.96 10.49
CA ASP A 357 11.12 -19.43 10.41
C ASP A 357 10.55 -19.08 11.80
N GLU A 358 10.86 -19.87 12.82
CA GLU A 358 10.50 -19.58 14.22
C GLU A 358 11.26 -18.33 14.71
N VAL A 359 12.56 -18.26 14.42
CA VAL A 359 13.41 -17.10 14.76
C VAL A 359 12.90 -15.83 14.08
N ARG A 360 12.45 -15.93 12.83
CA ARG A 360 11.88 -14.80 12.07
C ARG A 360 10.57 -14.32 12.68
N LEU A 361 9.65 -15.23 13.00
CA LEU A 361 8.36 -14.92 13.62
C LEU A 361 8.53 -14.25 14.99
N GLU A 362 9.46 -14.74 15.81
CA GLU A 362 9.73 -14.14 17.12
C GLU A 362 10.41 -12.77 16.99
N LEU A 363 11.34 -12.59 16.04
CA LEU A 363 11.96 -11.29 15.73
C LEU A 363 10.89 -10.28 15.29
N GLU A 364 10.02 -10.67 14.36
CA GLU A 364 8.90 -9.87 13.88
C GLU A 364 8.03 -9.37 15.04
N GLY A 365 7.71 -10.27 15.98
CA GLY A 365 6.95 -9.94 17.18
C GLY A 365 7.65 -8.90 18.06
N ARG A 366 8.92 -9.12 18.41
CA ARG A 366 9.68 -8.22 19.30
C ARG A 366 9.95 -6.86 18.68
N VAL A 367 10.31 -6.82 17.40
CA VAL A 367 10.54 -5.57 16.67
C VAL A 367 9.24 -4.78 16.59
N ARG A 368 8.10 -5.45 16.31
CA ARG A 368 6.78 -4.82 16.32
C ARG A 368 6.44 -4.24 17.70
N GLU A 369 6.64 -5.00 18.76
CA GLU A 369 6.38 -4.57 20.14
C GLU A 369 7.23 -3.35 20.52
N ALA A 370 8.55 -3.42 20.32
CA ALA A 370 9.46 -2.33 20.65
C ALA A 370 9.21 -1.04 19.87
N ILE A 371 8.82 -1.16 18.58
CA ILE A 371 8.49 0.01 17.75
C ILE A 371 7.14 0.61 18.16
N SER A 372 6.18 -0.22 18.57
CA SER A 372 4.83 0.22 18.96
C SER A 372 4.82 1.09 20.22
N GLU A 373 5.79 0.91 21.14
CA GLU A 373 5.94 1.74 22.35
C GLU A 373 6.10 3.24 22.00
N TYR A 374 6.68 3.54 20.83
CA TYR A 374 6.91 4.90 20.35
C TYR A 374 5.75 5.44 19.48
N GLY A 375 4.66 4.67 19.36
CA GLY A 375 3.52 4.98 18.49
C GLY A 375 3.83 4.84 17.00
N VAL A 376 4.91 4.13 16.64
CA VAL A 376 5.30 3.85 15.25
C VAL A 376 4.73 2.49 14.84
N GLU A 377 4.30 2.37 13.59
CA GLU A 377 3.71 1.14 13.06
C GLU A 377 4.78 0.31 12.34
N ALA A 378 4.95 -0.94 12.74
CA ALA A 378 5.75 -1.91 11.98
C ALA A 378 4.87 -2.58 10.92
N VAL A 379 5.11 -2.24 9.64
CA VAL A 379 4.29 -2.72 8.51
C VAL A 379 4.73 -4.11 8.07
N LYS A 380 6.04 -4.30 7.87
CA LYS A 380 6.60 -5.55 7.37
C LYS A 380 8.04 -5.72 7.82
N THR A 381 8.41 -6.92 8.22
CA THR A 381 9.80 -7.32 8.42
C THR A 381 10.12 -8.38 7.39
N THR A 382 11.29 -8.28 6.78
CA THR A 382 11.81 -9.34 5.91
C THR A 382 13.21 -9.67 6.40
N LEU A 383 13.39 -10.91 6.85
CA LEU A 383 14.70 -11.46 7.14
C LEU A 383 15.13 -12.27 5.92
N ASN A 384 16.24 -11.89 5.29
CA ASN A 384 16.83 -12.67 4.22
C ASN A 384 17.52 -13.92 4.79
N GLU A 385 17.83 -14.86 3.92
CA GLU A 385 18.56 -16.06 4.30
C GLU A 385 19.96 -15.69 4.81
N PHE A 386 20.45 -16.43 5.81
CA PHE A 386 21.71 -16.13 6.45
C PHE A 386 22.90 -16.65 5.63
N GLU A 387 24.01 -15.91 5.70
CA GLU A 387 25.29 -16.31 5.12
C GLU A 387 26.25 -16.70 6.23
N SER A 388 26.89 -17.86 6.08
CA SER A 388 27.96 -18.30 6.98
C SER A 388 29.32 -17.81 6.46
N GLU A 389 30.18 -17.34 7.36
CA GLU A 389 31.60 -17.11 7.02
C GLU A 389 32.41 -18.42 6.97
N THR A 390 31.82 -19.53 7.46
CA THR A 390 32.44 -20.86 7.59
C THR A 390 31.95 -21.81 6.48
N PRO A 391 32.83 -22.29 5.56
CA PRO A 391 32.45 -23.16 4.44
C PRO A 391 31.80 -24.50 4.84
N GLU A 392 32.16 -25.04 6.01
CA GLU A 392 31.64 -26.32 6.51
C GLU A 392 30.15 -26.26 6.83
N LEU A 393 29.67 -25.10 7.33
CA LEU A 393 28.25 -24.88 7.62
C LEU A 393 27.42 -24.75 6.34
N ASP A 394 27.98 -24.22 5.24
CA ASP A 394 27.29 -24.17 3.95
C ASP A 394 27.09 -25.56 3.33
N VAL A 395 28.05 -26.47 3.54
CA VAL A 395 27.94 -27.87 3.13
C VAL A 395 26.86 -28.58 3.96
N LEU A 396 26.90 -28.38 5.29
CA LEU A 396 25.92 -28.96 6.21
C LEU A 396 24.50 -28.45 5.94
N ARG A 397 24.34 -27.17 5.61
CA ARG A 397 23.07 -26.57 5.19
C ARG A 397 22.51 -27.26 3.95
N ARG A 398 23.33 -27.40 2.89
CA ARG A 398 22.93 -28.08 1.65
C ARG A 398 22.55 -29.54 1.90
N TYR A 399 23.28 -30.22 2.78
CA TYR A 399 22.97 -31.59 3.18
C TYR A 399 21.62 -31.67 3.93
N LEU A 400 21.38 -30.82 4.92
CA LEU A 400 20.13 -30.80 5.68
C LEU A 400 18.92 -30.45 4.81
N ALA A 401 19.07 -29.53 3.87
CA ALA A 401 18.04 -29.22 2.87
C ALA A 401 17.71 -30.47 2.02
N ALA A 402 18.73 -31.15 1.49
CA ALA A 402 18.54 -32.37 0.72
C ALA A 402 17.89 -33.51 1.53
N VAL A 403 18.23 -33.64 2.82
CA VAL A 403 17.60 -34.61 3.73
C VAL A 403 16.13 -34.26 3.99
N ARG A 404 15.80 -32.98 4.21
CA ARG A 404 14.42 -32.51 4.39
C ARG A 404 13.57 -32.79 3.15
N ASP A 405 14.10 -32.46 1.97
CA ASP A 405 13.43 -32.67 0.70
C ASP A 405 13.19 -34.18 0.45
N ARG A 406 14.15 -35.02 0.84
CA ARG A 406 14.01 -36.47 0.79
C ARG A 406 12.97 -37.01 1.79
N GLY A 407 12.92 -36.46 3.00
CA GLY A 407 11.89 -36.80 4.00
C GLY A 407 10.49 -36.47 3.50
N ALA A 408 10.31 -35.27 2.95
CA ALA A 408 9.04 -34.86 2.34
C ALA A 408 8.65 -35.78 1.18
N ALA A 409 9.60 -36.16 0.31
CA ALA A 409 9.35 -37.10 -0.78
C ALA A 409 8.88 -38.49 -0.28
N LEU A 410 9.52 -39.02 0.76
CA LEU A 410 9.14 -40.31 1.37
C LEU A 410 7.75 -40.26 2.03
N ASP A 411 7.41 -39.15 2.69
CA ASP A 411 6.08 -38.96 3.27
C ASP A 411 5.00 -38.90 2.17
N TYR A 412 5.29 -38.24 1.04
CA TYR A 412 4.41 -38.26 -0.13
C TYR A 412 4.25 -39.68 -0.69
N GLU A 413 5.33 -40.44 -0.85
CA GLU A 413 5.27 -41.84 -1.32
C GLU A 413 4.44 -42.73 -0.39
N ARG A 414 4.60 -42.56 0.92
CA ARG A 414 3.81 -43.28 1.92
C ARG A 414 2.32 -42.96 1.81
N GLN A 415 1.97 -41.68 1.66
CA GLN A 415 0.56 -41.26 1.49
C GLN A 415 -0.05 -41.84 0.21
N ILE A 416 0.72 -41.91 -0.89
CA ILE A 416 0.28 -42.55 -2.13
C ILE A 416 0.01 -44.04 -1.88
N ALA A 417 0.92 -44.76 -1.22
CA ALA A 417 0.75 -46.18 -0.93
C ALA A 417 -0.45 -46.47 -0.02
N GLU A 418 -0.68 -45.64 1.00
CA GLU A 418 -1.86 -45.73 1.88
C GLU A 418 -3.16 -45.53 1.07
N LYS A 419 -3.20 -44.53 0.19
CA LYS A 419 -4.36 -44.26 -0.67
C LYS A 419 -4.60 -45.36 -1.71
N GLU A 420 -3.56 -46.01 -2.22
CA GLU A 420 -3.71 -47.14 -3.13
C GLU A 420 -4.37 -48.36 -2.46
N GLU A 421 -4.03 -48.66 -1.22
CA GLU A 421 -4.64 -49.78 -0.48
C GLU A 421 -6.11 -49.49 -0.11
N GLU A 422 -6.41 -48.24 0.22
CA GLU A 422 -7.79 -47.76 0.41
C GLU A 422 -8.62 -47.94 -0.88
N ILE A 423 -8.07 -47.58 -2.05
CA ILE A 423 -8.75 -47.82 -3.34
C ILE A 423 -8.97 -49.32 -3.59
N ARG A 424 -8.02 -50.19 -3.24
CA ARG A 424 -8.18 -51.64 -3.42
C ARG A 424 -9.30 -52.22 -2.55
N THR A 425 -9.41 -51.76 -1.31
CA THR A 425 -10.45 -52.24 -0.38
C THR A 425 -11.83 -51.79 -0.82
N ILE A 426 -11.99 -50.55 -1.27
CA ILE A 426 -13.25 -50.02 -1.81
C ILE A 426 -13.71 -50.79 -3.06
N ARG A 427 -12.79 -51.06 -4.01
CA ARG A 427 -13.13 -51.84 -5.23
C ARG A 427 -13.66 -53.24 -4.91
N ARG A 428 -13.03 -53.93 -3.95
CA ARG A 428 -13.48 -55.27 -3.52
C ARG A 428 -14.86 -55.26 -2.86
N ALA A 429 -15.25 -54.16 -2.22
CA ALA A 429 -16.58 -53.99 -1.65
C ALA A 429 -17.63 -53.76 -2.76
N GLY A 430 -17.33 -52.88 -3.73
CA GLY A 430 -18.21 -52.61 -4.87
C GLY A 430 -18.50 -53.86 -5.71
N ASP A 431 -17.49 -54.69 -5.99
CA ASP A 431 -17.66 -55.94 -6.74
C ASP A 431 -18.60 -56.97 -6.07
N ARG A 432 -18.83 -56.85 -4.75
CA ARG A 432 -19.77 -57.70 -4.01
C ARG A 432 -21.19 -57.16 -4.09
N GLU A 433 -21.37 -55.84 -4.07
CA GLU A 433 -22.68 -55.20 -4.18
C GLU A 433 -23.27 -55.36 -5.58
N ASP A 434 -22.47 -55.18 -6.64
CA ASP A 434 -22.93 -55.32 -8.03
C ASP A 434 -23.48 -56.73 -8.32
N ARG A 435 -22.80 -57.77 -7.81
CA ARG A 435 -23.28 -59.16 -7.92
C ARG A 435 -24.58 -59.44 -7.17
N SER A 436 -24.91 -58.66 -6.14
CA SER A 436 -26.18 -58.77 -5.41
C SER A 436 -27.33 -58.07 -6.12
N LEU A 437 -27.05 -57.01 -6.87
CA LEU A 437 -28.05 -56.27 -7.64
C LEU A 437 -28.45 -57.02 -8.92
N GLU A 438 -27.49 -57.68 -9.58
CA GLU A 438 -27.76 -58.50 -10.76
C GLU A 438 -28.69 -59.68 -10.47
N SER A 439 -28.61 -60.31 -9.30
CA SER A 439 -29.49 -61.42 -8.93
C SER A 439 -30.92 -60.95 -8.64
N VAL A 440 -31.07 -59.80 -7.96
CA VAL A 440 -32.38 -59.21 -7.63
C VAL A 440 -33.09 -58.69 -8.89
N ALA A 441 -32.35 -58.06 -9.82
CA ALA A 441 -32.91 -57.57 -11.08
C ALA A 441 -33.39 -58.71 -12.00
N LEU A 442 -32.76 -59.88 -11.94
CA LEU A 442 -33.20 -61.08 -12.67
C LEU A 442 -34.49 -61.67 -12.08
N GLU A 443 -34.62 -61.64 -10.75
CA GLU A 443 -35.79 -62.14 -10.01
C GLU A 443 -37.06 -61.33 -10.28
N ASP A 444 -36.96 -60.00 -10.29
CA ASP A 444 -38.12 -59.12 -10.55
C ASP A 444 -38.60 -59.20 -12.01
N ARG A 445 -37.68 -59.41 -12.96
CA ARG A 445 -38.00 -59.55 -14.39
C ARG A 445 -38.72 -60.87 -14.69
N LEU A 446 -38.36 -61.95 -13.98
CA LEU A 446 -39.07 -63.25 -14.03
C LEU A 446 -40.50 -63.15 -13.47
N ARG A 447 -40.72 -62.26 -12.50
CA ARG A 447 -42.01 -62.08 -11.81
C ARG A 447 -43.04 -61.31 -12.65
N LEU A 448 -42.60 -60.36 -13.46
CA LEU A 448 -43.48 -59.49 -14.26
C LEU A 448 -43.88 -60.06 -15.63
N LEU A 449 -43.04 -60.89 -16.24
CA LEU A 449 -43.22 -61.34 -17.63
C LEU A 449 -43.53 -62.84 -17.77
N GLY A 450 -43.35 -63.63 -16.71
CA GLY A 450 -43.47 -65.09 -16.78
C GLY A 450 -42.28 -65.75 -17.48
N LYS A 451 -41.84 -66.89 -16.93
CA LYS A 451 -40.60 -67.58 -17.31
C LYS A 451 -40.46 -67.84 -18.82
N ASP A 452 -41.56 -68.13 -19.50
CA ASP A 452 -41.54 -68.49 -20.92
C ASP A 452 -41.34 -67.28 -21.85
N VAL A 453 -41.79 -66.08 -21.44
CA VAL A 453 -41.62 -64.84 -22.21
C VAL A 453 -40.21 -64.27 -22.05
N VAL A 454 -39.64 -64.28 -20.83
CA VAL A 454 -38.28 -63.78 -20.57
C VAL A 454 -37.23 -64.64 -21.28
N THR A 455 -37.41 -65.96 -21.29
CA THR A 455 -36.50 -66.89 -21.98
C THR A 455 -36.54 -66.68 -23.50
N THR A 456 -37.73 -66.42 -24.05
CA THR A 456 -37.93 -66.14 -25.49
C THR A 456 -37.39 -64.76 -25.87
N GLN A 457 -37.50 -63.76 -24.99
CA GLN A 457 -36.96 -62.42 -25.23
C GLN A 457 -35.44 -62.37 -25.17
N ILE A 458 -34.81 -63.09 -24.23
CA ILE A 458 -33.35 -63.20 -24.14
C ILE A 458 -32.82 -63.96 -25.37
N PHE A 459 -33.48 -65.04 -25.78
CA PHE A 459 -33.13 -65.81 -26.97
C PHE A 459 -33.29 -65.00 -28.28
N LEU A 460 -34.38 -64.21 -28.41
CA LEU A 460 -34.62 -63.34 -29.57
C LEU A 460 -33.69 -62.11 -29.58
N ALA A 461 -33.36 -61.54 -28.43
CA ALA A 461 -32.46 -60.38 -28.33
C ALA A 461 -31.01 -60.74 -28.68
N GLU A 462 -30.54 -61.93 -28.29
CA GLU A 462 -29.23 -62.43 -28.73
C GLU A 462 -29.21 -62.77 -30.23
N LEU A 463 -30.29 -63.34 -30.78
CA LEU A 463 -30.40 -63.61 -32.22
C LEU A 463 -30.45 -62.34 -33.07
N ALA A 464 -31.07 -61.26 -32.58
CA ALA A 464 -31.20 -59.99 -33.30
C ALA A 464 -29.91 -59.13 -33.26
N ALA A 465 -29.05 -59.31 -32.27
CA ALA A 465 -27.74 -58.66 -32.20
C ALA A 465 -26.73 -59.23 -33.22
N MET A 466 -27.06 -60.35 -33.87
CA MET A 466 -26.28 -60.91 -34.98
C MET A 466 -26.78 -60.34 -36.30
N GLN A 467 -25.98 -59.48 -36.96
CA GLN A 467 -26.26 -59.02 -38.33
C GLN A 467 -26.27 -60.22 -39.30
N MET A 468 -27.46 -60.70 -39.66
CA MET A 468 -27.62 -61.73 -40.69
C MET A 468 -27.64 -61.08 -42.09
N PRO A 469 -26.81 -61.55 -43.04
CA PRO A 469 -26.87 -61.09 -44.43
C PRO A 469 -28.18 -61.50 -45.12
N SER A 470 -28.76 -60.60 -45.92
CA SER A 470 -29.91 -60.90 -46.77
C SER A 470 -29.46 -61.60 -48.06
N VAL A 471 -29.96 -62.83 -48.24
CA VAL A 471 -29.93 -63.72 -49.44
C VAL A 471 -28.67 -64.57 -49.62
N ILE A 472 -28.80 -65.89 -49.35
CA ILE A 472 -28.27 -66.98 -50.19
C ILE A 472 -29.25 -68.17 -50.11
N ALA A 473 -29.69 -68.66 -51.27
CA ALA A 473 -30.38 -69.94 -51.40
C ALA A 473 -29.36 -71.09 -51.35
N GLY A 474 -29.59 -72.11 -50.52
CA GLY A 474 -28.87 -73.38 -50.61
C GLY A 474 -28.41 -73.97 -49.28
N ASP A 475 -28.90 -75.20 -49.04
CA ASP A 475 -28.54 -76.30 -48.13
C ASP A 475 -27.86 -76.05 -46.75
N GLY A 476 -28.44 -76.67 -45.73
CA GLY A 476 -28.25 -76.40 -44.30
C GLY A 476 -26.94 -76.87 -43.67
N ASP A 477 -26.02 -77.45 -44.44
CA ASP A 477 -24.79 -78.06 -43.91
C ASP A 477 -23.54 -77.15 -44.04
N ALA A 478 -23.70 -75.98 -44.66
CA ALA A 478 -22.63 -75.00 -44.85
C ALA A 478 -22.50 -73.96 -43.72
N LEU A 479 -23.53 -73.77 -42.90
CA LEU A 479 -23.55 -72.71 -41.86
C LEU A 479 -22.68 -73.05 -40.63
N LEU A 480 -22.41 -74.32 -40.38
CA LEU A 480 -21.66 -74.80 -39.21
C LEU A 480 -20.14 -74.72 -39.36
N ARG A 481 -19.61 -74.34 -40.54
CA ARG A 481 -18.15 -74.29 -40.80
C ARG A 481 -17.54 -72.89 -40.70
N GLU A 482 -18.33 -71.84 -40.64
CA GLU A 482 -17.85 -70.44 -40.63
C GLU A 482 -17.87 -69.79 -39.23
N LEU A 483 -18.23 -70.51 -38.17
CA LEU A 483 -18.12 -69.97 -36.81
C LEU A 483 -16.67 -70.05 -36.30
N PRO A 484 -16.00 -68.92 -36.00
CA PRO A 484 -14.63 -68.95 -35.50
C PRO A 484 -14.62 -69.45 -34.05
N VAL A 485 -14.18 -70.68 -33.84
CA VAL A 485 -13.97 -71.33 -32.52
C VAL A 485 -13.06 -70.48 -31.60
N ASN A 486 -12.27 -69.58 -32.18
CA ASN A 486 -11.36 -68.67 -31.48
C ASN A 486 -12.04 -67.52 -30.71
N ARG A 487 -13.36 -67.32 -30.83
CA ARG A 487 -14.10 -66.40 -29.94
C ARG A 487 -14.83 -67.09 -28.79
N MET A 488 -14.89 -68.42 -28.80
CA MET A 488 -15.50 -69.20 -27.72
C MET A 488 -14.63 -69.23 -26.46
N TYR A 489 -13.31 -69.14 -26.61
CA TYR A 489 -12.34 -69.20 -25.50
C TYR A 489 -12.15 -67.87 -24.76
N SER A 490 -12.38 -66.72 -25.41
CA SER A 490 -12.22 -65.40 -24.77
C SER A 490 -13.40 -64.98 -23.88
N LEU A 491 -14.49 -65.73 -23.93
CA LEU A 491 -15.64 -65.62 -23.02
C LEU A 491 -15.43 -66.42 -21.73
N ILE A 492 -14.66 -67.50 -21.77
CA ILE A 492 -14.38 -68.35 -20.60
C ILE A 492 -13.30 -67.74 -19.71
N ASP A 493 -12.31 -67.06 -20.30
CA ASP A 493 -11.18 -66.44 -19.59
C ASP A 493 -11.55 -65.13 -18.86
N ARG A 494 -12.64 -64.47 -19.29
CA ARG A 494 -13.13 -63.22 -18.69
C ARG A 494 -14.06 -63.45 -17.49
N VAL A 495 -14.57 -64.68 -17.31
CA VAL A 495 -15.48 -65.10 -16.24
C VAL A 495 -14.71 -65.71 -15.05
N LEU A 496 -13.46 -66.14 -15.25
CA LEU A 496 -12.62 -66.78 -14.23
C LEU A 496 -11.33 -65.97 -14.03
N GLY A 497 -11.46 -64.80 -13.40
CA GLY A 497 -10.36 -63.85 -13.27
C GLY A 497 -9.18 -64.34 -12.44
N THR A 498 -7.97 -64.06 -12.94
CA THR A 498 -6.78 -63.66 -12.17
C THR A 498 -5.72 -63.18 -13.16
N ASP A 499 -5.29 -61.92 -13.08
CA ASP A 499 -3.93 -61.55 -13.51
C ASP A 499 -3.41 -60.34 -12.74
N GLY A 500 -2.22 -60.52 -12.16
CA GLY A 500 -1.50 -59.54 -11.35
C GLY A 500 -0.75 -58.48 -12.19
N PRO A 501 -0.17 -57.47 -11.52
CA PRO A 501 0.31 -56.25 -12.16
C PRO A 501 1.53 -56.48 -13.05
N ARG A 502 1.46 -55.97 -14.28
CA ARG A 502 2.61 -55.77 -15.18
C ARG A 502 3.53 -54.69 -14.62
N VAL A 503 4.81 -55.01 -14.48
CA VAL A 503 5.90 -54.04 -14.29
C VAL A 503 6.01 -53.22 -15.57
N VAL A 504 5.74 -51.92 -15.48
CA VAL A 504 6.04 -50.93 -16.52
C VAL A 504 7.38 -50.30 -16.15
N GLU A 505 8.39 -50.52 -17.00
CA GLU A 505 9.68 -49.83 -16.90
C GLU A 505 9.49 -48.32 -17.00
N ALA A 506 10.08 -47.57 -16.07
CA ALA A 506 10.09 -46.12 -16.07
C ALA A 506 10.96 -45.58 -17.23
N PRO A 507 10.52 -44.53 -17.96
CA PRO A 507 11.36 -43.89 -18.96
C PRO A 507 12.51 -43.12 -18.29
N VAL A 508 13.72 -43.33 -18.79
CA VAL A 508 14.91 -42.52 -18.49
C VAL A 508 14.64 -41.07 -18.88
N PRO A 509 14.93 -40.05 -18.04
CA PRO A 509 14.71 -38.66 -18.39
C PRO A 509 15.65 -38.24 -19.53
N SER A 510 15.06 -37.87 -20.67
CA SER A 510 15.74 -37.22 -21.78
C SER A 510 16.34 -35.88 -21.34
N ALA A 511 17.59 -35.64 -21.73
CA ALA A 511 18.29 -34.38 -21.57
C ALA A 511 17.43 -33.17 -22.06
N PRO A 512 17.57 -31.99 -21.44
CA PRO A 512 16.79 -30.82 -21.83
C PRO A 512 17.16 -30.36 -23.26
N PRO A 513 16.18 -29.95 -24.08
CA PRO A 513 16.46 -29.42 -25.41
C PRO A 513 17.20 -28.07 -25.34
N PRO A 514 17.98 -27.71 -26.37
CA PRO A 514 18.71 -26.45 -26.39
C PRO A 514 17.75 -25.26 -26.58
N GLY A 515 17.92 -24.24 -25.74
CA GLY A 515 17.59 -22.84 -26.01
C GLY A 515 16.26 -22.54 -26.72
N LEU A 516 15.16 -22.54 -25.97
CA LEU A 516 14.00 -21.72 -26.35
C LEU A 516 14.31 -20.26 -26.03
N SER A 517 14.31 -19.44 -27.07
CA SER A 517 14.31 -17.98 -27.02
C SER A 517 13.38 -17.49 -25.90
N THR A 518 13.94 -16.82 -24.89
CA THR A 518 13.27 -16.34 -23.67
C THR A 518 12.36 -15.13 -23.89
N SER A 519 11.92 -14.86 -25.12
CA SER A 519 11.28 -13.60 -25.49
C SER A 519 9.74 -13.63 -25.58
N THR A 520 9.05 -14.77 -25.42
CA THR A 520 7.59 -14.85 -25.71
C THR A 520 6.68 -15.17 -24.52
N ALA A 521 7.19 -15.76 -23.43
CA ALA A 521 6.37 -16.20 -22.30
C ALA A 521 6.08 -15.09 -21.28
N GLU A 522 6.97 -14.10 -21.13
CA GLU A 522 6.83 -13.04 -20.11
C GLU A 522 5.69 -12.04 -20.42
N ASP A 523 5.32 -11.91 -21.70
CA ASP A 523 4.29 -10.97 -22.15
C ASP A 523 2.87 -11.57 -22.19
N THR A 524 2.70 -12.87 -21.95
CA THR A 524 1.39 -13.54 -22.05
C THR A 524 0.74 -13.68 -20.67
N CYS A 525 -0.57 -13.43 -20.58
CA CYS A 525 -1.30 -13.60 -19.33
C CYS A 525 -2.68 -14.23 -19.48
N VAL A 526 -3.13 -14.92 -18.43
CA VAL A 526 -4.49 -15.48 -18.33
C VAL A 526 -5.20 -14.90 -17.10
N PRO A 527 -6.30 -14.15 -17.29
CA PRO A 527 -7.20 -13.75 -16.21
C PRO A 527 -7.97 -14.97 -15.69
N LEU A 528 -7.85 -15.25 -14.40
CA LEU A 528 -8.51 -16.36 -13.71
C LEU A 528 -9.38 -15.83 -12.57
N TYR A 529 -10.69 -16.06 -12.65
CA TYR A 529 -11.65 -15.70 -11.62
C TYR A 529 -12.08 -16.96 -10.89
N LEU A 530 -11.71 -17.06 -9.61
CA LEU A 530 -12.15 -18.14 -8.73
C LEU A 530 -13.36 -17.66 -7.93
N VAL A 531 -14.52 -18.18 -8.27
CA VAL A 531 -15.79 -17.90 -7.60
C VAL A 531 -16.05 -19.00 -6.58
N VAL A 532 -16.22 -18.60 -5.33
CA VAL A 532 -16.40 -19.51 -4.19
C VAL A 532 -17.75 -19.28 -3.55
N ASP A 533 -18.63 -20.29 -3.58
CA ASP A 533 -19.88 -20.30 -2.84
C ASP A 533 -19.62 -20.30 -1.33
N GLU A 534 -19.96 -19.18 -0.70
CA GLU A 534 -19.79 -18.93 0.72
C GLU A 534 -20.93 -19.49 1.57
N SER A 535 -21.91 -20.17 0.95
CA SER A 535 -22.92 -20.96 1.63
C SER A 535 -22.50 -22.42 1.88
N ALA A 536 -21.28 -22.80 1.47
CA ALA A 536 -20.72 -24.13 1.69
C ALA A 536 -20.65 -24.49 3.18
N GLU A 537 -21.05 -25.72 3.52
CA GLU A 537 -21.13 -26.17 4.92
C GLU A 537 -19.75 -26.23 5.58
N ARG A 538 -18.71 -26.60 4.84
CA ARG A 538 -17.32 -26.49 5.31
C ARG A 538 -16.54 -25.44 4.56
N LEU A 539 -17.04 -24.20 4.56
CA LEU A 539 -16.36 -23.05 3.95
C LEU A 539 -14.89 -22.92 4.37
N GLY A 540 -14.53 -23.27 5.61
CA GLY A 540 -13.14 -23.28 6.08
C GLY A 540 -12.23 -24.28 5.36
N ALA A 541 -12.74 -25.43 4.91
CA ALA A 541 -11.98 -26.38 4.10
C ALA A 541 -11.73 -25.85 2.69
N VAL A 542 -12.77 -25.25 2.10
CA VAL A 542 -12.67 -24.57 0.80
C VAL A 542 -11.66 -23.42 0.87
N GLU A 543 -11.73 -22.59 1.91
CA GLU A 543 -10.78 -21.49 2.13
C GLU A 543 -9.33 -21.98 2.24
N ARG A 544 -9.10 -23.06 3.00
CA ARG A 544 -7.77 -23.69 3.08
C ARG A 544 -7.29 -24.15 1.70
N GLY A 545 -8.17 -24.73 0.88
CA GLY A 545 -7.88 -25.11 -0.50
C GLY A 545 -7.50 -23.94 -1.39
N VAL A 546 -8.24 -22.82 -1.32
CA VAL A 546 -7.94 -21.59 -2.06
C VAL A 546 -6.61 -20.97 -1.62
N ARG A 547 -6.34 -20.96 -0.31
CA ARG A 547 -5.05 -20.47 0.23
C ARG A 547 -3.89 -21.37 -0.17
N ALA A 548 -4.10 -22.69 -0.22
CA ALA A 548 -3.10 -23.64 -0.71
C ALA A 548 -2.80 -23.41 -2.19
N LEU A 549 -3.83 -23.23 -3.04
CA LEU A 549 -3.64 -22.83 -4.44
C LEU A 549 -2.78 -21.58 -4.55
N CYS A 550 -3.10 -20.54 -3.78
CA CYS A 550 -2.35 -19.30 -3.77
C CYS A 550 -0.88 -19.48 -3.37
N ARG A 551 -0.58 -20.29 -2.34
CA ARG A 551 0.81 -20.62 -1.96
C ARG A 551 1.54 -21.38 -3.06
N ASN A 552 0.91 -22.38 -3.65
CA ASN A 552 1.50 -23.16 -4.75
C ASN A 552 1.81 -22.27 -5.97
N LEU A 553 0.96 -21.28 -6.26
CA LEU A 553 1.20 -20.29 -7.31
C LEU A 553 2.40 -19.37 -7.02
N ILE A 554 2.65 -19.04 -5.74
CA ILE A 554 3.83 -18.28 -5.31
C ILE A 554 5.10 -19.13 -5.42
N GLU A 555 5.01 -20.41 -5.03
CA GLU A 555 6.11 -21.39 -5.05
C GLU A 555 6.47 -21.87 -6.46
N ALA A 556 5.61 -21.64 -7.46
CA ALA A 556 5.84 -21.95 -8.86
C ALA A 556 5.92 -20.66 -9.73
N PRO A 557 7.07 -19.94 -9.74
CA PRO A 557 7.19 -18.63 -10.39
C PRO A 557 6.82 -18.61 -11.86
N ALA A 558 7.09 -19.68 -12.61
CA ALA A 558 6.74 -19.81 -14.02
C ALA A 558 5.21 -19.80 -14.24
N VAL A 559 4.46 -20.41 -13.33
CA VAL A 559 3.00 -20.48 -13.37
C VAL A 559 2.39 -19.15 -12.87
N GLY A 560 2.90 -18.63 -11.75
CA GLY A 560 2.49 -17.32 -11.21
C GLY A 560 2.85 -16.13 -12.11
N ALA A 561 3.83 -16.28 -13.01
CA ALA A 561 4.17 -15.25 -14.01
C ALA A 561 3.13 -15.08 -15.10
N VAL A 562 2.36 -16.13 -15.43
CA VAL A 562 1.38 -16.13 -16.51
C VAL A 562 -0.03 -15.87 -15.98
N LEU A 563 -0.33 -16.23 -14.73
CA LEU A 563 -1.69 -16.12 -14.18
C LEU A 563 -1.96 -14.82 -13.42
N ARG A 564 -3.15 -14.25 -13.65
CA ARG A 564 -3.71 -13.16 -12.85
C ARG A 564 -4.96 -13.70 -12.16
N LEU A 565 -4.92 -13.80 -10.83
CA LEU A 565 -6.00 -14.41 -10.03
C LEU A 565 -6.87 -13.33 -9.39
N ALA A 566 -8.19 -13.52 -9.47
CA ALA A 566 -9.19 -12.84 -8.66
C ALA A 566 -9.96 -13.89 -7.85
N VAL A 567 -10.37 -13.56 -6.63
CA VAL A 567 -11.25 -14.40 -5.81
C VAL A 567 -12.53 -13.65 -5.55
N VAL A 568 -13.66 -14.27 -5.88
CA VAL A 568 -15.01 -13.72 -5.71
C VAL A 568 -15.78 -14.61 -4.75
N GLY A 569 -16.24 -14.04 -3.64
CA GLY A 569 -17.14 -14.71 -2.70
C GLY A 569 -18.57 -14.59 -3.19
N LEU A 570 -19.29 -15.72 -3.23
CA LEU A 570 -20.66 -15.81 -3.71
C LEU A 570 -21.60 -16.10 -2.52
N GLY A 571 -22.47 -15.13 -2.23
CA GLY A 571 -23.62 -15.28 -1.34
C GLY A 571 -24.86 -14.71 -2.03
N ASP A 572 -25.69 -13.97 -1.31
CA ASP A 572 -26.78 -13.16 -1.89
C ASP A 572 -26.26 -12.05 -2.83
N THR A 573 -24.99 -11.65 -2.68
CA THR A 573 -24.22 -10.83 -3.61
C THR A 573 -22.92 -11.53 -4.03
N ALA A 574 -22.32 -11.07 -5.14
CA ALA A 574 -21.01 -11.50 -5.59
C ALA A 574 -19.96 -10.42 -5.27
N ASP A 575 -19.17 -10.64 -4.23
CA ASP A 575 -18.21 -9.68 -3.71
C ASP A 575 -16.78 -10.10 -4.01
N GLU A 576 -15.96 -9.13 -4.40
CA GLU A 576 -14.54 -9.37 -4.65
C GLU A 576 -13.80 -9.52 -3.31
N ARG A 577 -13.20 -10.68 -3.08
CA ARG A 577 -12.35 -10.98 -1.91
C ARG A 577 -10.88 -10.69 -2.21
N LEU A 578 -10.47 -10.97 -3.45
CA LEU A 578 -9.14 -10.66 -3.96
C LEU A 578 -9.29 -10.02 -5.35
N PRO A 579 -8.82 -8.77 -5.56
CA PRO A 579 -8.85 -8.15 -6.88
C PRO A 579 -7.91 -8.88 -7.84
N LEU A 580 -8.26 -8.84 -9.14
CA LEU A 580 -7.47 -9.46 -10.20
C LEU A 580 -6.03 -8.95 -10.17
N ARG A 581 -5.08 -9.85 -9.85
CA ARG A 581 -3.67 -9.49 -9.71
C ARG A 581 -2.74 -10.65 -10.03
N ARG A 582 -1.48 -10.33 -10.33
CA ARG A 582 -0.42 -11.35 -10.39
C ARG A 582 -0.23 -11.96 -9.01
N VAL A 583 -0.19 -13.29 -8.94
CA VAL A 583 0.11 -14.04 -7.72
C VAL A 583 1.62 -14.19 -7.64
N ALA A 584 2.27 -13.22 -7.01
CA ALA A 584 3.71 -13.22 -6.76
C ALA A 584 3.99 -12.58 -5.40
N GLY A 585 4.85 -13.22 -4.59
CA GLY A 585 5.19 -12.74 -3.25
C GLY A 585 4.02 -12.83 -2.26
N ALA A 586 3.93 -11.89 -1.32
CA ALA A 586 2.90 -11.88 -0.29
C ALA A 586 1.55 -11.39 -0.85
N LEU A 587 0.50 -12.19 -0.66
CA LEU A 587 -0.88 -11.79 -0.97
C LEU A 587 -1.45 -10.94 0.16
N PRO A 588 -2.34 -9.97 -0.15
CA PRO A 588 -3.11 -9.29 0.88
C PRO A 588 -3.96 -10.30 1.64
N GLU A 589 -4.24 -10.04 2.91
CA GLU A 589 -5.25 -10.82 3.63
C GLU A 589 -6.60 -10.68 2.92
N PHE A 590 -7.15 -11.82 2.51
CA PHE A 590 -8.54 -11.98 2.09
C PHE A 590 -9.12 -13.15 2.88
N GLY A 591 -10.41 -13.11 3.20
CA GLY A 591 -11.11 -14.18 3.92
C GLY A 591 -12.44 -14.47 3.25
N LEU A 592 -12.89 -15.73 3.32
CA LEU A 592 -14.22 -16.11 2.90
C LEU A 592 -15.16 -15.93 4.09
N VAL A 593 -16.34 -15.36 3.86
CA VAL A 593 -17.31 -15.07 4.92
C VAL A 593 -18.53 -15.92 4.68
N ALA A 594 -18.92 -16.76 5.66
CA ALA A 594 -20.13 -17.56 5.54
C ALA A 594 -21.35 -16.66 5.31
N ARG A 595 -22.02 -16.83 4.17
CA ARG A 595 -23.15 -15.99 3.73
C ARG A 595 -24.35 -16.83 3.31
N GLY A 596 -25.48 -16.15 3.11
CA GLY A 596 -26.75 -16.75 2.72
C GLY A 596 -26.70 -17.47 1.36
N ARG A 597 -27.86 -17.87 0.83
CA ARG A 597 -27.94 -18.64 -0.43
C ARG A 597 -27.27 -17.91 -1.60
N PRO A 598 -26.60 -18.62 -2.52
CA PRO A 598 -25.90 -18.01 -3.64
C PRO A 598 -26.90 -17.42 -4.67
N SER A 599 -26.67 -16.18 -5.11
CA SER A 599 -27.32 -15.58 -6.29
C SER A 599 -26.38 -15.60 -7.49
N LEU A 600 -26.62 -16.52 -8.40
CA LEU A 600 -25.95 -16.59 -9.70
C LEU A 600 -26.30 -15.39 -10.58
N ARG A 601 -27.46 -14.74 -10.38
CA ARG A 601 -27.76 -13.47 -11.06
C ARG A 601 -26.76 -12.39 -10.69
N ALA A 602 -26.50 -12.23 -9.39
CA ALA A 602 -25.53 -11.28 -8.88
C ALA A 602 -24.12 -11.61 -9.40
N LEU A 603 -23.77 -12.90 -9.46
CA LEU A 603 -22.51 -13.36 -10.04
C LEU A 603 -22.33 -12.94 -11.50
N PHE A 604 -23.27 -13.29 -12.37
CA PHE A 604 -23.13 -13.04 -13.80
C PHE A 604 -23.24 -11.55 -14.16
N ALA A 605 -24.03 -10.78 -13.41
CA ALA A 605 -24.01 -9.32 -13.51
C ALA A 605 -22.61 -8.77 -13.18
N ARG A 606 -22.02 -9.19 -12.06
CA ARG A 606 -20.70 -8.74 -11.62
C ARG A 606 -19.59 -9.13 -12.61
N LEU A 607 -19.58 -10.37 -13.08
CA LEU A 607 -18.59 -10.84 -14.07
C LEU A 607 -18.75 -10.11 -15.42
N GLY A 608 -19.99 -9.85 -15.84
CA GLY A 608 -20.30 -9.09 -17.06
C GLY A 608 -19.74 -7.67 -17.05
N ASP A 609 -19.82 -6.99 -15.91
CA ASP A 609 -19.25 -5.64 -15.75
C ASP A 609 -17.72 -5.66 -15.58
N ARG A 610 -17.18 -6.67 -14.89
CA ARG A 610 -15.77 -6.67 -14.47
C ARG A 610 -14.81 -7.18 -15.54
N ILE A 611 -15.12 -8.29 -16.19
CA ILE A 611 -14.22 -8.96 -17.14
C ILE A 611 -13.76 -8.04 -18.28
N PRO A 612 -14.63 -7.24 -18.92
CA PRO A 612 -14.20 -6.32 -19.98
C PRO A 612 -13.21 -5.24 -19.50
N GLY A 613 -13.43 -4.68 -18.30
CA GLY A 613 -12.56 -3.67 -17.71
C GLY A 613 -11.18 -4.24 -17.37
N ASP A 614 -11.15 -5.42 -16.77
CA ASP A 614 -9.91 -6.09 -16.38
C ASP A 614 -9.07 -6.53 -17.57
N VAL A 615 -9.70 -7.06 -18.62
CA VAL A 615 -9.00 -7.41 -19.87
C VAL A 615 -8.43 -6.15 -20.55
N THR A 616 -9.16 -5.04 -20.51
CA THR A 616 -8.68 -3.76 -21.07
C THR A 616 -7.48 -3.25 -20.28
N MET A 617 -7.56 -3.22 -18.95
CA MET A 617 -6.45 -2.84 -18.07
C MET A 617 -5.19 -3.68 -18.32
N LEU A 618 -5.32 -5.00 -18.47
CA LEU A 618 -4.17 -5.88 -18.74
C LEU A 618 -3.56 -5.65 -20.13
N LYS A 619 -4.38 -5.33 -21.13
CA LYS A 619 -3.87 -4.96 -22.47
C LYS A 619 -3.15 -3.62 -22.48
N ASP A 620 -3.63 -2.65 -21.70
CA ASP A 620 -2.99 -1.35 -21.55
C ASP A 620 -1.61 -1.45 -20.88
N GLN A 621 -1.38 -2.52 -20.11
CA GLN A 621 -0.06 -2.88 -19.55
C GLN A 621 0.87 -3.56 -20.56
N GLY A 622 0.46 -3.69 -21.83
CA GLY A 622 1.25 -4.32 -22.90
C GLY A 622 1.17 -5.85 -22.94
N LEU A 623 0.33 -6.48 -22.12
CA LEU A 623 0.23 -7.93 -22.04
C LEU A 623 -0.65 -8.52 -23.15
N ARG A 624 -0.24 -9.67 -23.69
CA ARG A 624 -1.06 -10.54 -24.52
C ARG A 624 -2.02 -11.33 -23.64
N VAL A 625 -3.25 -10.84 -23.52
CA VAL A 625 -4.30 -11.44 -22.68
C VAL A 625 -4.97 -12.61 -23.40
N ARG A 626 -4.86 -13.82 -22.84
CA ARG A 626 -5.60 -15.03 -23.24
C ARG A 626 -7.06 -14.94 -22.79
N ARG A 627 -7.90 -15.85 -23.28
CA ARG A 627 -9.31 -15.92 -22.91
C ARG A 627 -9.46 -16.03 -21.38
N PRO A 628 -10.31 -15.21 -20.74
CA PRO A 628 -10.57 -15.30 -19.31
C PRO A 628 -11.13 -16.66 -18.92
N GLN A 629 -10.74 -17.12 -17.73
CA GLN A 629 -11.13 -18.40 -17.15
C GLN A 629 -11.91 -18.13 -15.87
N VAL A 630 -13.06 -18.78 -15.71
CA VAL A 630 -13.91 -18.65 -14.52
C VAL A 630 -14.10 -20.03 -13.93
N ILE A 631 -13.67 -20.23 -12.69
CA ILE A 631 -13.93 -21.45 -11.92
C ILE A 631 -15.03 -21.12 -10.91
N VAL A 632 -16.15 -21.83 -10.97
CA VAL A 632 -17.27 -21.68 -10.04
C VAL A 632 -17.34 -22.90 -9.14
N LEU A 633 -17.08 -22.71 -7.85
CA LEU A 633 -17.34 -23.69 -6.81
C LEU A 633 -18.74 -23.39 -6.23
N THR A 634 -19.70 -24.29 -6.44
CA THR A 634 -21.08 -24.13 -5.97
C THR A 634 -21.43 -25.25 -5.00
N ALA A 635 -21.97 -24.92 -3.84
CA ALA A 635 -22.28 -25.86 -2.76
C ALA A 635 -23.78 -26.16 -2.63
N ARG A 636 -24.61 -25.19 -3.05
CA ARG A 636 -26.07 -25.28 -2.97
C ARG A 636 -26.71 -24.84 -4.29
N PRO A 637 -27.92 -25.34 -4.61
CA PRO A 637 -28.67 -24.82 -5.74
C PRO A 637 -29.06 -23.34 -5.49
N PRO A 638 -29.11 -22.52 -6.55
CA PRO A 638 -29.60 -21.15 -6.46
C PRO A 638 -31.08 -21.12 -6.06
N THR A 639 -31.57 -19.96 -5.63
CA THR A 639 -33.01 -19.77 -5.41
C THR A 639 -33.80 -19.91 -6.72
N ALA A 640 -35.03 -20.43 -6.65
CA ALA A 640 -35.86 -20.69 -7.82
C ALA A 640 -36.11 -19.42 -8.68
N ASP A 641 -36.15 -18.25 -8.06
CA ASP A 641 -36.43 -16.96 -8.70
C ASP A 641 -35.18 -16.21 -9.20
N ASP A 642 -34.01 -16.87 -9.23
CA ASP A 642 -32.72 -16.19 -9.48
C ASP A 642 -32.44 -15.88 -10.97
N GLU A 643 -33.32 -16.23 -11.92
CA GLU A 643 -33.28 -15.87 -13.36
C GLU A 643 -31.89 -15.57 -13.99
N TRP A 644 -30.90 -16.43 -13.73
CA TRP A 644 -29.48 -16.13 -14.03
C TRP A 644 -29.04 -16.54 -15.44
N ARG A 645 -29.79 -17.47 -16.06
CA ARG A 645 -29.45 -18.08 -17.37
C ARG A 645 -29.26 -17.05 -18.49
N PRO A 646 -30.13 -16.02 -18.67
CA PRO A 646 -29.94 -15.01 -19.71
C PRO A 646 -28.64 -14.20 -19.56
N LEU A 647 -28.23 -13.89 -18.33
CA LEU A 647 -26.99 -13.17 -18.06
C LEU A 647 -25.76 -14.04 -18.35
N ARG A 648 -25.81 -15.31 -17.93
CA ARG A 648 -24.78 -16.31 -18.24
C ARG A 648 -24.62 -16.51 -19.74
N ASP A 649 -25.73 -16.73 -20.46
CA ASP A 649 -25.72 -16.98 -21.90
C ASP A 649 -25.16 -15.77 -22.66
N ARG A 650 -25.53 -14.56 -22.26
CA ARG A 650 -24.92 -13.33 -22.80
C ARG A 650 -23.42 -13.25 -22.53
N LEU A 651 -22.96 -13.64 -21.35
CA LEU A 651 -21.54 -13.57 -20.97
C LEU A 651 -20.67 -14.53 -21.78
N VAL A 652 -21.16 -15.76 -22.03
CA VAL A 652 -20.40 -16.82 -22.71
C VAL A 652 -20.59 -16.84 -24.24
N ASP A 653 -21.58 -16.10 -24.76
CA ASP A 653 -21.79 -15.92 -26.20
C ASP A 653 -20.58 -15.21 -26.83
N ARG A 654 -19.82 -15.97 -27.64
CA ARG A 654 -18.60 -15.51 -28.30
C ARG A 654 -18.85 -14.47 -29.39
N ASP A 655 -20.05 -14.42 -29.95
CA ASP A 655 -20.43 -13.47 -30.99
C ASP A 655 -20.82 -12.12 -30.37
N ARG A 656 -21.36 -12.13 -29.15
CA ARG A 656 -21.77 -10.92 -28.42
C ARG A 656 -20.70 -10.38 -27.48
N THR A 657 -19.92 -11.26 -26.85
CA THR A 657 -18.94 -10.88 -25.83
C THR A 657 -17.53 -11.20 -26.33
N ARG A 658 -16.82 -10.15 -26.78
CA ARG A 658 -15.45 -10.25 -27.33
C ARG A 658 -14.49 -11.02 -26.42
N TYR A 659 -14.67 -10.91 -25.11
CA TYR A 659 -13.86 -11.55 -24.08
C TYR A 659 -14.61 -12.64 -23.32
N ALA A 660 -15.55 -13.33 -24.01
CA ALA A 660 -16.36 -14.39 -23.42
C ALA A 660 -15.48 -15.40 -22.66
N PRO A 661 -15.69 -15.57 -21.35
CA PRO A 661 -14.90 -16.49 -20.53
C PRO A 661 -15.25 -17.94 -20.83
N GLU A 662 -14.34 -18.85 -20.49
CA GLU A 662 -14.66 -20.26 -20.30
C GLU A 662 -15.00 -20.50 -18.83
N ILE A 663 -16.11 -21.19 -18.59
CA ILE A 663 -16.64 -21.45 -17.26
C ILE A 663 -16.48 -22.92 -16.93
N LEU A 664 -15.65 -23.21 -15.93
CA LEU A 664 -15.59 -24.47 -15.22
C LEU A 664 -16.54 -24.39 -14.03
N ALA A 665 -17.51 -25.30 -13.95
CA ALA A 665 -18.42 -25.37 -12.81
C ALA A 665 -18.14 -26.66 -12.02
N CYS A 666 -17.96 -26.52 -10.72
CA CYS A 666 -17.72 -27.62 -9.79
C CYS A 666 -18.78 -27.61 -8.69
N GLY A 667 -19.63 -28.61 -8.69
CA GLY A 667 -20.59 -28.88 -7.62
C GLY A 667 -19.92 -29.59 -6.45
N ILE A 668 -19.89 -28.93 -5.30
CA ILE A 668 -19.52 -29.50 -4.00
C ILE A 668 -20.77 -29.62 -3.14
N GLY A 669 -20.77 -30.48 -2.12
CA GLY A 669 -21.92 -30.66 -1.23
C GLY A 669 -23.22 -30.96 -1.99
N THR A 670 -24.31 -30.27 -1.65
CA THR A 670 -25.68 -30.50 -2.15
C THR A 670 -26.01 -29.85 -3.50
N ALA A 671 -25.02 -29.43 -4.28
CA ALA A 671 -25.26 -28.77 -5.56
C ALA A 671 -25.96 -29.69 -6.57
N ASP A 672 -27.00 -29.18 -7.24
CA ASP A 672 -27.75 -29.91 -8.26
C ASP A 672 -26.89 -30.11 -9.54
N PRO A 673 -26.66 -31.36 -10.00
CA PRO A 673 -25.91 -31.65 -11.22
C PRO A 673 -26.44 -30.93 -12.46
N ALA A 674 -27.75 -30.76 -12.61
CA ALA A 674 -28.34 -30.09 -13.76
C ALA A 674 -28.00 -28.58 -13.76
N THR A 675 -27.99 -27.96 -12.59
CA THR A 675 -27.52 -26.58 -12.40
C THR A 675 -26.03 -26.44 -12.70
N VAL A 676 -25.18 -27.36 -12.21
CA VAL A 676 -23.73 -27.36 -12.48
C VAL A 676 -23.45 -27.52 -13.98
N ALA A 677 -24.17 -28.41 -14.66
CA ALA A 677 -24.07 -28.60 -16.10
C ALA A 677 -24.47 -27.33 -16.88
N ALA A 678 -25.52 -26.63 -16.43
CA ALA A 678 -25.97 -25.39 -17.05
C ALA A 678 -25.01 -24.21 -16.84
N LEU A 679 -24.23 -24.20 -15.74
CA LEU A 679 -23.22 -23.18 -15.47
C LEU A 679 -22.02 -23.28 -16.43
N ALA A 680 -21.49 -24.49 -16.60
CA ALA A 680 -20.27 -24.73 -17.37
C ALA A 680 -20.42 -24.42 -18.87
N THR A 681 -19.38 -23.93 -19.52
CA THR A 681 -19.41 -23.61 -20.97
C THR A 681 -19.39 -24.84 -21.89
N GLY A 682 -19.04 -26.02 -21.35
CA GLY A 682 -19.03 -27.26 -22.11
C GLY A 682 -19.17 -28.50 -21.21
N PRO A 683 -19.56 -29.66 -21.78
CA PRO A 683 -19.88 -30.86 -21.00
C PRO A 683 -18.67 -31.44 -20.24
N GLY A 684 -17.44 -31.21 -20.72
CA GLY A 684 -16.20 -31.60 -20.02
C GLY A 684 -15.76 -30.62 -18.92
N LEU A 685 -16.48 -29.51 -18.74
CA LEU A 685 -16.17 -28.44 -17.76
C LEU A 685 -17.18 -28.40 -16.60
N ALA A 686 -18.15 -29.31 -16.58
CA ALA A 686 -19.11 -29.48 -15.49
C ALA A 686 -18.71 -30.69 -14.65
N LEU A 687 -18.28 -30.45 -13.42
CA LEU A 687 -17.80 -31.47 -12.49
C LEU A 687 -18.67 -31.49 -11.25
N VAL A 688 -19.04 -32.68 -10.77
CA VAL A 688 -19.76 -32.84 -9.50
C VAL A 688 -18.98 -33.83 -8.66
N ALA A 689 -18.96 -33.62 -7.35
CA ALA A 689 -18.41 -34.58 -6.41
C ALA A 689 -19.03 -35.97 -6.62
N ALA A 690 -18.19 -37.01 -6.68
CA ALA A 690 -18.67 -38.38 -6.80
C ALA A 690 -19.42 -38.84 -5.55
N ASP A 691 -19.02 -38.33 -4.38
CA ASP A 691 -19.72 -38.48 -3.11
C ASP A 691 -19.95 -37.08 -2.48
N PRO A 692 -21.11 -36.46 -2.74
CA PRO A 692 -21.42 -35.12 -2.22
C PRO A 692 -21.56 -35.07 -0.69
N ALA A 693 -21.80 -36.21 -0.02
CA ALA A 693 -21.95 -36.28 1.43
C ALA A 693 -20.62 -36.49 2.17
N SER A 694 -19.58 -36.95 1.47
CA SER A 694 -18.27 -37.22 2.07
C SER A 694 -17.56 -35.93 2.55
N PRO A 695 -17.02 -35.91 3.78
CA PRO A 695 -16.16 -34.82 4.26
C PRO A 695 -14.92 -34.59 3.40
N GLU A 696 -14.41 -35.63 2.74
CA GLU A 696 -13.19 -35.58 1.93
C GLU A 696 -13.36 -34.75 0.66
N THR A 697 -14.60 -34.57 0.20
CA THR A 697 -14.93 -33.87 -1.05
C THR A 697 -14.53 -32.40 -0.99
N GLU A 698 -14.82 -31.72 0.12
CA GLU A 698 -14.48 -30.29 0.29
C GLU A 698 -12.97 -30.10 0.57
N GLU A 699 -12.28 -31.12 1.10
CA GLU A 699 -10.82 -31.12 1.27
C GLU A 699 -10.08 -31.35 -0.05
N ARG A 700 -10.67 -32.13 -0.97
CA ARG A 700 -10.16 -32.38 -2.33
C ARG A 700 -10.32 -31.21 -3.28
N VAL A 701 -11.10 -30.18 -2.93
CA VAL A 701 -11.24 -28.96 -3.74
C VAL A 701 -9.88 -28.30 -3.98
N GLY A 702 -8.99 -28.28 -2.98
CA GLY A 702 -7.65 -27.72 -3.13
C GLY A 702 -6.81 -28.44 -4.19
N GLU A 703 -6.89 -29.78 -4.23
CA GLU A 703 -6.18 -30.59 -5.22
C GLU A 703 -6.77 -30.41 -6.62
N LEU A 704 -8.09 -30.33 -6.74
CA LEU A 704 -8.78 -30.06 -8.00
C LEU A 704 -8.36 -28.69 -8.56
N LEU A 705 -8.41 -27.65 -7.73
CA LEU A 705 -8.01 -26.30 -8.12
C LEU A 705 -6.53 -26.27 -8.54
N ARG A 706 -5.64 -26.90 -7.77
CA ARG A 706 -4.21 -26.99 -8.09
C ARG A 706 -3.99 -27.69 -9.43
N SER A 707 -4.58 -28.88 -9.61
CA SER A 707 -4.42 -29.66 -10.84
C SER A 707 -4.90 -28.89 -12.07
N TRP A 708 -6.04 -28.21 -11.96
CA TRP A 708 -6.60 -27.45 -13.08
C TRP A 708 -5.75 -26.24 -13.41
N VAL A 709 -5.31 -25.49 -12.40
CA VAL A 709 -4.46 -24.31 -12.60
C VAL A 709 -3.08 -24.69 -13.17
N GLU A 710 -2.52 -25.82 -12.75
CA GLU A 710 -1.29 -26.35 -13.35
C GLU A 710 -1.49 -26.76 -14.82
N GLN A 711 -2.60 -27.43 -15.15
CA GLN A 711 -2.92 -27.80 -16.53
C GLN A 711 -3.11 -26.57 -17.41
N LEU A 712 -3.85 -25.58 -16.92
CA LEU A 712 -4.05 -24.29 -17.57
C LEU A 712 -2.72 -23.59 -17.83
N ALA A 713 -1.85 -23.51 -16.82
CA ALA A 713 -0.56 -22.86 -16.95
C ALA A 713 0.35 -23.56 -17.95
N ARG A 714 0.41 -24.91 -17.91
CA ARG A 714 1.16 -25.71 -18.89
C ARG A 714 0.63 -25.50 -20.30
N ALA A 715 -0.68 -25.54 -20.51
CA ALA A 715 -1.28 -25.28 -21.82
C ALA A 715 -0.88 -23.90 -22.36
N VAL A 716 -0.84 -22.87 -21.51
CA VAL A 716 -0.45 -21.51 -21.93
C VAL A 716 1.04 -21.41 -22.23
N LEU A 717 1.89 -22.02 -21.41
CA LEU A 717 3.35 -22.06 -21.62
C LEU A 717 3.71 -22.85 -22.88
N ASP A 718 2.99 -23.94 -23.16
CA ASP A 718 3.18 -24.79 -24.34
C ASP A 718 2.45 -24.27 -25.60
N GLY A 719 1.66 -23.20 -25.46
CA GLY A 719 0.89 -22.60 -26.56
C GLY A 719 -0.26 -23.45 -27.09
N ARG A 720 -0.78 -24.41 -26.30
CA ARG A 720 -1.86 -25.34 -26.66
C ARG A 720 -3.19 -24.96 -25.98
N GLU A 721 -4.30 -25.50 -26.49
CA GLU A 721 -5.58 -25.43 -25.77
C GLU A 721 -5.60 -26.46 -24.62
N MET A 722 -6.33 -26.13 -23.55
CA MET A 722 -6.41 -26.98 -22.36
C MET A 722 -7.39 -28.13 -22.58
N GLU A 723 -6.91 -29.38 -22.46
CA GLU A 723 -7.79 -30.56 -22.36
C GLU A 723 -8.21 -30.76 -20.90
N ALA A 724 -9.48 -30.52 -20.58
CA ALA A 724 -9.99 -30.73 -19.23
C ALA A 724 -10.00 -32.22 -18.87
N ARG A 725 -9.10 -32.65 -17.98
CA ARG A 725 -9.12 -33.99 -17.39
C ARG A 725 -9.83 -33.97 -16.04
N CYS A 726 -10.75 -34.91 -15.85
CA CYS A 726 -11.51 -35.04 -14.62
C CYS A 726 -10.59 -35.52 -13.47
N PRO A 727 -10.45 -34.75 -12.37
CA PRO A 727 -9.66 -35.18 -11.21
C PRO A 727 -10.32 -36.35 -10.48
N SER A 728 -9.52 -37.16 -9.78
CA SER A 728 -10.01 -38.24 -8.93
C SER A 728 -10.99 -37.74 -7.87
N GLY A 729 -12.17 -38.36 -7.74
CA GLY A 729 -13.20 -37.98 -6.78
C GLY A 729 -14.29 -37.04 -7.33
N PHE A 730 -14.15 -36.57 -8.58
CA PHE A 730 -15.18 -35.85 -9.30
C PHE A 730 -15.62 -36.63 -10.53
N VAL A 731 -16.86 -36.41 -10.96
CA VAL A 731 -17.43 -37.00 -12.18
C VAL A 731 -18.06 -35.92 -13.05
N PRO A 732 -18.10 -36.08 -14.38
CA PRO A 732 -18.81 -35.15 -15.25
C PRO A 732 -20.30 -35.10 -14.90
N ALA A 733 -20.87 -33.90 -14.78
CA ALA A 733 -22.28 -33.71 -14.39
C ALA A 733 -23.28 -34.43 -15.32
N GLY A 734 -22.94 -34.57 -16.61
CA GLY A 734 -23.78 -35.27 -17.59
C GLY A 734 -23.78 -36.81 -17.49
N ARG A 735 -22.97 -37.41 -16.61
CA ARG A 735 -22.93 -38.88 -16.37
C ARG A 735 -23.63 -39.30 -15.07
N ALA A 736 -24.01 -38.36 -14.22
CA ALA A 736 -24.71 -38.66 -12.96
C ALA A 736 -26.17 -39.09 -13.19
N ASP A 737 -26.78 -38.69 -14.31
CA ASP A 737 -28.19 -38.94 -14.65
C ASP A 737 -28.47 -40.36 -15.19
N SER A 738 -27.43 -41.20 -15.34
CA SER A 738 -27.58 -42.60 -15.81
C SER A 738 -27.69 -43.64 -14.69
N ARG A 739 -27.82 -43.21 -13.42
CA ARG A 739 -28.11 -44.11 -12.28
C ARG A 739 -29.58 -44.08 -11.82
N GLU A 740 -30.43 -43.25 -12.41
CA GLU A 740 -31.89 -43.27 -12.24
C GLU A 740 -32.61 -43.18 -13.59
N ARG A 741 -32.53 -44.23 -14.41
CA ARG A 741 -33.57 -44.58 -15.39
C ARG A 741 -33.63 -46.09 -15.61
#